data_AF-A0A7W8A4A1-F1
#
_entry.id   AF-A0A7W8A4A1-F1
#
_cell.length_a   1.000
_cell.length_b   1.000
_cell.length_c   1.000
_cell.angle_alpha   90.00
_cell.angle_beta   90.00
_cell.angle_gamma   90.00
#
_symmetry.space_group_name_H-M   'P 1'
#
loop_
_entity.id
_entity.type
_entity.pdbx_description
1 polymer ?
#
loop_
_entity_poly.entity_id
_entity_poly.type
_entity_poly.pdbx_seq_one_letter_code
_entity_poly.pdbx_strand_id
1 'polypeptide(L)'
;MLTFRDWARERVGKLIKNAEGGRGRVTTSFVLAGERADGSPADEETCTVSFLLAGAPDVRALLPGAIAGRYPAPGAIDAETDKCTHVELAEPALPWRYSPDKNPAPGSGLRPWLALVVGVEGEELTLAGGRVSLTVAVQQAHPLVAPYTFAHVQEAQGRSLARVLSLRPLQEDVDYLAVLVPAVPGWTGAAQVTLPVYDHWRFRTAAERGSFPTLAGRLRPGRADPETGRAAVRYPYLPGRELKLRGALAPLGSLDEPLDPGVAADLARRCRPIPSDGGAALVGPPVYGDAWPGGHPASDWARTLNGDPRHRGAAGLGLELGIRLQEELADEAREHMGALGIAHQWLSRLSLGLAASEALWRRRLPEEPLRQLWLFGPALRRVVTPEGPISALTTAPGMALPSGIFSTAARRVLRHGPARTALAADKVDPIRVLQETAKCRPVSPPEPEGVAYLGHDFDERLRETIGSGQLAGRTAVEGLATVRPEVLAPALGELAQEVLWKVDRLFTAGDHCVPWGLATEALTGAERATRALREAVSGGIAEAIARAQREVERAWEELRRALDRMDHECEPDEDVLGLLGALQEPAATEPCRPVLVEELADGLVPLFDPTTAEAPARVRVLDLIRGLDKDQPLAPPEVCPGLDRPAWRDLNDAFAEWLLPGVGRLPDDSAIAMETNPSFIDAFLVGYNTQLLGELRWRDIPVAAGCTPLKVFWERVDTATGAPVRDLAGVPNWPSSSALGSAAHRPGGQEGRDLVLVFRGQLFLRYPKTLVYLVSAEHDHAVDFTRDPDPAGIACAPAFQGRIGADVTFFGFPGFDPDAVDTHWVVLEEPPSAYRFRNDAVADPWGRASSDFADRAFADPYRVLIRGDKLLPRGGS
;
A
#
# COMPACT_ATOMS: atom_id res chain seq x y z
N MET A 1 -0.05 -31.49 -35.07
CA MET A 1 0.27 -32.82 -35.64
C MET A 1 1.45 -33.37 -34.85
N LEU A 2 1.34 -34.62 -34.39
CA LEU A 2 2.36 -35.30 -33.61
C LEU A 2 3.22 -36.14 -34.58
N THR A 3 4.55 -36.07 -34.46
CA THR A 3 5.44 -36.81 -35.36
C THR A 3 6.53 -37.53 -34.57
N PHE A 4 6.81 -38.77 -34.96
CA PHE A 4 7.82 -39.61 -34.32
C PHE A 4 9.04 -39.80 -35.23
N ARG A 5 10.24 -39.84 -34.64
CA ARG A 5 11.48 -40.19 -35.33
C ARG A 5 12.20 -41.33 -34.61
N ASP A 6 12.87 -42.18 -35.37
CA ASP A 6 13.53 -43.36 -34.82
C ASP A 6 14.67 -43.01 -33.85
N TRP A 7 15.40 -41.93 -34.14
CA TRP A 7 16.54 -41.46 -33.36
C TRP A 7 16.89 -40.01 -33.67
N ALA A 8 17.61 -39.36 -32.76
CA ALA A 8 18.29 -38.08 -32.99
C ALA A 8 19.71 -38.12 -32.39
N ARG A 9 20.67 -37.48 -33.07
CA ARG A 9 22.06 -37.41 -32.61
C ARG A 9 22.78 -36.18 -33.16
N GLU A 10 23.78 -35.67 -32.43
CA GLU A 10 24.61 -34.57 -32.89
C GLU A 10 25.41 -34.90 -34.16
N ARG A 11 25.77 -33.86 -34.92
CA ARG A 11 26.50 -34.00 -36.19
C ARG A 11 27.85 -34.73 -36.04
N VAL A 12 28.52 -34.62 -34.89
CA VAL A 12 29.80 -35.29 -34.63
C VAL A 12 29.69 -36.82 -34.72
N GLY A 13 28.52 -37.39 -34.40
CA GLY A 13 28.27 -38.83 -34.52
C GLY A 13 28.37 -39.36 -35.96
N LYS A 14 28.20 -38.50 -36.98
CA LYS A 14 28.38 -38.88 -38.40
C LYS A 14 29.82 -39.27 -38.73
N LEU A 15 30.79 -38.85 -37.91
CA LEU A 15 32.21 -39.13 -38.12
C LEU A 15 32.64 -40.50 -37.56
N ILE A 16 31.77 -41.18 -36.82
CA ILE A 16 32.06 -42.50 -36.23
C ILE A 16 32.12 -43.53 -37.37
N LYS A 17 33.23 -44.27 -37.44
CA LYS A 17 33.41 -45.36 -38.40
C LYS A 17 33.37 -46.73 -37.74
N ASN A 18 34.02 -46.85 -36.58
CA ASN A 18 34.14 -48.08 -35.80
C ASN A 18 33.91 -47.76 -34.30
N ALA A 19 33.86 -48.79 -33.46
CA ALA A 19 33.78 -48.66 -32.01
C ALA A 19 34.96 -49.38 -31.32
N GLU A 20 35.42 -48.85 -30.19
CA GLU A 20 36.50 -49.41 -29.38
C GLU A 20 36.16 -49.23 -27.89
N GLY A 21 36.10 -50.32 -27.12
CA GLY A 21 35.82 -50.26 -25.68
C GLY A 21 34.47 -49.63 -25.29
N GLY A 22 33.45 -49.72 -26.16
CA GLY A 22 32.15 -49.06 -25.94
C GLY A 22 32.13 -47.57 -26.26
N ARG A 23 33.17 -47.05 -26.91
CA ARG A 23 33.30 -45.67 -27.40
C ARG A 23 33.31 -45.62 -28.93
N GLY A 24 32.74 -44.57 -29.52
CA GLY A 24 32.79 -44.36 -30.97
C GLY A 24 34.17 -43.84 -31.39
N ARG A 25 34.81 -44.52 -32.35
CA ARG A 25 36.11 -44.11 -32.92
C ARG A 25 35.89 -43.25 -34.16
N VAL A 26 36.43 -42.03 -34.08
CA VAL A 26 36.46 -41.06 -35.16
C VAL A 26 37.87 -41.03 -35.75
N THR A 27 37.94 -41.08 -37.07
CA THR A 27 39.19 -40.93 -37.82
C THR A 27 38.98 -39.83 -38.85
N THR A 28 39.81 -38.79 -38.81
CA THR A 28 39.74 -37.67 -39.73
C THR A 28 41.14 -37.29 -40.20
N SER A 29 41.26 -36.87 -41.47
CA SER A 29 42.51 -36.44 -42.07
C SER A 29 42.58 -34.92 -42.05
N PHE A 30 43.69 -34.38 -41.53
CA PHE A 30 44.03 -32.96 -41.61
C PHE A 30 45.22 -32.78 -42.54
N VAL A 31 45.21 -31.70 -43.32
CA VAL A 31 46.36 -31.29 -44.12
C VAL A 31 47.09 -30.21 -43.33
N LEU A 32 48.33 -30.50 -42.92
CA LEU A 32 49.23 -29.52 -42.34
C LEU A 32 49.98 -28.86 -43.50
N ALA A 33 49.61 -27.62 -43.82
CA ALA A 33 50.36 -26.78 -44.73
C ALA A 33 51.35 -25.96 -43.91
N GLY A 34 52.66 -26.19 -44.13
CA GLY A 34 53.67 -25.30 -43.59
C GLY A 34 53.80 -24.03 -44.43
N GLU A 35 54.27 -22.95 -43.83
CA GLU A 35 54.68 -21.75 -44.54
C GLU A 35 56.14 -21.49 -44.19
N ARG A 36 57.00 -21.30 -45.19
CA ARG A 36 58.41 -20.98 -44.95
C ARG A 36 58.53 -19.57 -44.37
N ALA A 37 59.67 -19.25 -43.76
CA ALA A 37 59.91 -17.94 -43.14
C ALA A 37 59.79 -16.74 -44.11
N ASP A 38 59.80 -16.99 -45.42
CA ASP A 38 59.61 -16.02 -46.50
C ASP A 38 58.15 -15.89 -46.99
N GLY A 39 57.20 -16.61 -46.37
CA GLY A 39 55.79 -16.62 -46.77
C GLY A 39 55.47 -17.53 -47.97
N SER A 40 56.44 -18.32 -48.45
CA SER A 40 56.16 -19.32 -49.49
C SER A 40 55.52 -20.57 -48.89
N PRO A 41 54.53 -21.20 -49.57
CA PRO A 41 53.96 -22.46 -49.11
C PRO A 41 55.06 -23.53 -49.01
N ALA A 42 55.18 -24.15 -47.84
CA ALA A 42 56.02 -25.31 -47.60
C ALA A 42 55.27 -26.61 -47.95
N ASP A 43 55.90 -27.76 -47.71
CA ASP A 43 55.32 -29.06 -48.01
C ASP A 43 54.00 -29.27 -47.24
N GLU A 44 52.98 -29.79 -47.95
CA GLU A 44 51.72 -30.20 -47.34
C GLU A 44 51.84 -31.66 -46.87
N GLU A 45 51.60 -31.90 -45.58
CA GLU A 45 51.57 -33.24 -45.02
C GLU A 45 50.15 -33.59 -44.57
N THR A 46 49.59 -34.67 -45.14
CA THR A 46 48.29 -35.18 -44.69
C THR A 46 48.48 -36.09 -43.49
N CYS A 47 48.06 -35.64 -42.31
CA CYS A 47 48.08 -36.42 -41.08
C CYS A 47 46.68 -36.98 -40.77
N THR A 48 46.60 -38.27 -40.44
CA THR A 48 45.36 -38.89 -39.98
C THR A 48 45.33 -38.91 -38.46
N VAL A 49 44.35 -38.24 -37.87
CA VAL A 49 44.14 -38.25 -36.41
C VAL A 49 42.94 -39.14 -36.10
N SER A 50 43.14 -40.04 -35.13
CA SER A 50 42.06 -40.86 -34.58
C SER A 50 41.85 -40.50 -33.11
N PHE A 51 40.59 -40.32 -32.71
CA PHE A 51 40.21 -40.08 -31.31
C PHE A 51 38.92 -40.81 -30.98
N LEU A 52 38.70 -41.05 -29.68
CA LEU A 52 37.48 -41.68 -29.16
C LEU A 52 36.52 -40.59 -28.67
N LEU A 53 35.26 -40.69 -29.06
CA LEU A 53 34.18 -39.92 -28.44
C LEU A 53 33.80 -40.56 -27.11
N ALA A 54 33.29 -39.75 -26.17
CA ALA A 54 32.72 -40.26 -24.93
C ALA A 54 31.63 -41.30 -25.23
N GLY A 55 31.68 -42.43 -24.53
CA GLY A 55 30.70 -43.52 -24.64
C GLY A 55 29.94 -43.73 -23.33
N ALA A 56 29.03 -44.70 -23.31
CA ALA A 56 28.27 -45.08 -22.11
C ALA A 56 29.15 -45.31 -20.85
N PRO A 57 30.35 -45.95 -20.94
CA PRO A 57 31.21 -46.14 -19.77
C PRO A 57 31.74 -44.85 -19.14
N ASP A 58 31.73 -43.73 -19.87
CA ASP A 58 32.24 -42.44 -19.41
C ASP A 58 31.19 -41.60 -18.66
N VAL A 59 29.92 -42.02 -18.70
CA VAL A 59 28.80 -41.29 -18.09
C VAL A 59 28.58 -41.76 -16.65
N ARG A 60 28.85 -40.87 -15.68
CA ARG A 60 28.67 -41.14 -14.25
C ARG A 60 27.24 -40.95 -13.76
N ALA A 61 26.56 -39.89 -14.18
CA ALA A 61 25.20 -39.53 -13.76
C ALA A 61 24.55 -38.60 -14.79
N LEU A 62 23.22 -38.48 -14.75
CA LEU A 62 22.46 -37.48 -15.51
C LEU A 62 22.31 -36.20 -14.69
N LEU A 63 22.26 -35.05 -15.36
CA LEU A 63 22.06 -33.76 -14.70
C LEU A 63 20.61 -33.63 -14.17
N PRO A 64 20.39 -32.86 -13.09
CA PRO A 64 19.05 -32.47 -12.66
C PRO A 64 18.29 -31.79 -13.82
N GLY A 65 17.07 -32.25 -14.11
CA GLY A 65 16.25 -31.75 -15.23
C GLY A 65 16.50 -32.43 -16.58
N ALA A 66 17.46 -33.35 -16.69
CA ALA A 66 17.61 -34.19 -17.90
C ALA A 66 16.37 -35.08 -18.11
N ILE A 67 15.74 -35.52 -17.02
CA ILE A 67 14.47 -36.23 -17.00
C ILE A 67 13.36 -35.21 -16.80
N ALA A 68 12.51 -35.04 -17.82
CA ALA A 68 11.37 -34.13 -17.81
C ALA A 68 10.12 -34.76 -17.18
N GLY A 69 9.97 -36.08 -17.26
CA GLY A 69 8.77 -36.79 -16.82
C GLY A 69 9.02 -38.29 -16.63
N ARG A 70 8.16 -38.92 -15.81
CA ARG A 70 8.17 -40.36 -15.52
C ARG A 70 6.73 -40.87 -15.54
N TYR A 71 6.54 -42.05 -16.09
CA TYR A 71 5.28 -42.75 -16.04
C TYR A 71 5.52 -44.24 -15.76
N PRO A 72 4.82 -44.86 -14.80
CA PRO A 72 3.93 -44.22 -13.82
C PRO A 72 4.66 -43.19 -12.95
N ALA A 73 3.90 -42.31 -12.29
CA ALA A 73 4.50 -41.36 -11.35
C ALA A 73 5.20 -42.12 -10.21
N PRO A 74 6.35 -41.63 -9.70
CA PRO A 74 7.00 -42.22 -8.53
C PRO A 74 6.03 -42.37 -7.35
N GLY A 75 5.90 -43.58 -6.82
CA GLY A 75 5.00 -43.89 -5.70
C GLY A 75 3.53 -44.08 -6.10
N ALA A 76 3.19 -44.11 -7.39
CA ALA A 76 1.83 -44.45 -7.83
C ALA A 76 1.44 -45.83 -7.31
N ILE A 77 0.23 -45.98 -6.76
CA ILE A 77 -0.27 -47.24 -6.19
C ILE A 77 -1.26 -47.98 -7.09
N ASP A 78 -1.69 -47.32 -8.16
CA ASP A 78 -2.76 -47.74 -9.07
C ASP A 78 -2.34 -47.52 -10.54
N ALA A 79 -1.08 -47.83 -10.88
CA ALA A 79 -0.59 -47.71 -12.24
C ALA A 79 -1.37 -48.60 -13.22
N GLU A 80 -1.56 -48.12 -14.46
CA GLU A 80 -2.23 -48.88 -15.51
C GLU A 80 -1.35 -50.02 -16.01
N THR A 81 -1.94 -51.19 -16.22
CA THR A 81 -1.21 -52.38 -16.67
C THR A 81 -1.08 -52.48 -18.19
N ASP A 82 -1.92 -51.77 -18.94
CA ASP A 82 -1.95 -51.74 -20.41
C ASP A 82 -1.05 -50.65 -21.02
N LYS A 83 -0.33 -49.89 -20.19
CA LYS A 83 0.54 -48.80 -20.63
C LYS A 83 2.02 -49.12 -20.38
N CYS A 84 2.87 -48.75 -21.34
CA CYS A 84 4.32 -48.80 -21.21
C CYS A 84 4.79 -47.82 -20.13
N THR A 85 5.54 -48.36 -19.17
CA THR A 85 6.35 -47.53 -18.27
C THR A 85 7.39 -46.79 -19.12
N HIS A 86 7.62 -45.50 -18.86
CA HIS A 86 8.57 -44.72 -19.64
C HIS A 86 9.17 -43.55 -18.87
N VAL A 87 10.29 -43.06 -19.39
CA VAL A 87 10.94 -41.82 -18.99
C VAL A 87 10.98 -40.84 -20.16
N GLU A 88 10.70 -39.58 -19.87
CA GLU A 88 10.81 -38.48 -20.82
C GLU A 88 12.11 -37.72 -20.57
N LEU A 89 12.89 -37.50 -21.62
CA LEU A 89 14.17 -36.83 -21.58
C LEU A 89 14.05 -35.48 -22.30
N ALA A 90 14.44 -34.41 -21.62
CA ALA A 90 14.32 -33.05 -22.11
C ALA A 90 15.13 -32.81 -23.40
N GLU A 91 16.25 -33.51 -23.56
CA GLU A 91 17.14 -33.39 -24.71
C GLU A 91 16.92 -34.56 -25.70
N PRO A 92 16.43 -34.29 -26.93
CA PRO A 92 16.08 -35.33 -27.91
C PRO A 92 17.23 -36.27 -28.29
N ALA A 93 18.47 -35.77 -28.32
CA ALA A 93 19.63 -36.56 -28.70
C ALA A 93 20.15 -37.47 -27.57
N LEU A 94 19.69 -37.27 -26.34
CA LEU A 94 20.30 -37.88 -25.15
C LEU A 94 20.35 -39.42 -25.23
N PRO A 95 19.30 -40.17 -25.62
CA PRO A 95 19.38 -41.64 -25.71
C PRO A 95 20.40 -42.18 -26.68
N TRP A 96 20.83 -41.40 -27.68
CA TRP A 96 21.77 -41.86 -28.73
C TRP A 96 23.12 -41.14 -28.72
N ARG A 97 23.25 -40.04 -27.96
CA ARG A 97 24.47 -39.22 -27.84
C ARG A 97 25.73 -40.06 -27.65
N TYR A 98 25.70 -40.95 -26.67
CA TYR A 98 26.83 -41.81 -26.27
C TYR A 98 26.79 -43.21 -26.89
N SER A 99 26.03 -43.41 -27.98
CA SER A 99 26.00 -44.69 -28.70
C SER A 99 27.32 -44.97 -29.42
N PRO A 100 27.95 -46.15 -29.26
CA PRO A 100 29.21 -46.45 -29.95
C PRO A 100 29.03 -46.72 -31.44
N ASP A 101 27.81 -46.99 -31.89
CA ASP A 101 27.52 -47.45 -33.25
C ASP A 101 27.65 -46.31 -34.28
N LYS A 102 28.06 -46.66 -35.49
CA LYS A 102 28.00 -45.77 -36.65
C LYS A 102 26.55 -45.39 -36.94
N ASN A 103 26.33 -44.17 -37.43
CA ASN A 103 24.99 -43.78 -37.86
C ASN A 103 24.49 -44.74 -38.96
N PRO A 104 23.30 -45.33 -38.81
CA PRO A 104 22.77 -46.29 -39.76
C PRO A 104 22.30 -45.58 -41.04
N ALA A 105 21.99 -46.36 -42.09
CA ALA A 105 21.36 -45.83 -43.29
C ALA A 105 20.00 -45.18 -42.94
N PRO A 106 19.51 -44.21 -43.74
CA PRO A 106 18.18 -43.64 -43.55
C PRO A 106 17.10 -44.74 -43.46
N GLY A 107 16.23 -44.69 -42.45
CA GLY A 107 15.18 -45.70 -42.21
C GLY A 107 15.61 -46.91 -41.38
N SER A 108 16.82 -46.91 -40.81
CA SER A 108 17.29 -47.92 -39.86
C SER A 108 17.54 -47.30 -38.48
N GLY A 109 17.20 -48.04 -37.41
CA GLY A 109 17.32 -47.56 -36.03
C GLY A 109 18.76 -47.54 -35.51
N LEU A 110 19.13 -46.51 -34.75
CA LEU A 110 20.40 -46.43 -34.03
C LEU A 110 20.21 -46.98 -32.60
N ARG A 111 21.19 -47.72 -32.09
CA ARG A 111 21.14 -48.27 -30.71
C ARG A 111 21.12 -47.14 -29.69
N PRO A 112 20.07 -47.01 -28.86
CA PRO A 112 20.13 -46.13 -27.71
C PRO A 112 21.10 -46.71 -26.68
N TRP A 113 21.89 -45.86 -26.04
CA TRP A 113 22.80 -46.26 -24.96
C TRP A 113 22.09 -46.32 -23.60
N LEU A 114 20.83 -45.89 -23.52
CA LEU A 114 19.96 -45.97 -22.34
C LEU A 114 18.85 -46.99 -22.58
N ALA A 115 18.52 -47.77 -21.56
CA ALA A 115 17.36 -48.67 -21.52
C ALA A 115 16.63 -48.52 -20.20
N LEU A 116 15.30 -48.60 -20.24
CA LEU A 116 14.45 -48.60 -19.05
C LEU A 116 14.04 -50.03 -18.73
N VAL A 117 14.44 -50.51 -17.55
CA VAL A 117 14.12 -51.87 -17.08
C VAL A 117 13.09 -51.79 -15.98
N VAL A 118 12.05 -52.61 -16.09
CA VAL A 118 10.98 -52.71 -15.09
C VAL A 118 10.90 -54.14 -14.60
N GLY A 119 10.97 -54.35 -13.29
CA GLY A 119 10.87 -55.68 -12.70
C GLY A 119 10.56 -55.67 -11.22
N VAL A 120 10.26 -56.85 -10.70
CA VAL A 120 9.95 -57.06 -9.29
C VAL A 120 11.25 -57.02 -8.48
N GLU A 121 11.32 -56.13 -7.50
CA GLU A 121 12.51 -55.95 -6.66
C GLU A 121 12.72 -57.15 -5.74
N GLY A 122 13.94 -57.67 -5.67
CA GLY A 122 14.31 -58.84 -4.87
C GLY A 122 14.17 -60.18 -5.60
N GLU A 123 13.34 -60.25 -6.64
CA GLU A 123 13.16 -61.45 -7.47
C GLU A 123 13.86 -61.33 -8.82
N GLU A 124 13.56 -60.26 -9.55
CA GLU A 124 14.01 -60.08 -10.94
C GLU A 124 15.16 -59.10 -11.06
N LEU A 125 15.18 -58.08 -10.18
CA LEU A 125 16.25 -57.11 -10.08
C LEU A 125 16.49 -56.71 -8.62
N THR A 126 17.73 -56.34 -8.31
CA THR A 126 18.11 -55.91 -6.95
C THR A 126 18.93 -54.64 -7.03
N LEU A 127 18.46 -53.58 -6.37
CA LEU A 127 19.13 -52.28 -6.31
C LEU A 127 19.99 -52.20 -5.04
N ALA A 128 21.30 -52.03 -5.20
CA ALA A 128 22.24 -51.89 -4.07
C ALA A 128 23.40 -50.96 -4.43
N GLY A 129 23.67 -49.96 -3.58
CA GLY A 129 24.83 -49.08 -3.73
C GLY A 129 24.89 -48.30 -5.07
N GLY A 130 23.74 -47.87 -5.59
CA GLY A 130 23.65 -47.15 -6.88
C GLY A 130 23.86 -48.02 -8.12
N ARG A 131 23.88 -49.35 -7.93
CA ARG A 131 23.96 -50.33 -9.01
C ARG A 131 22.77 -51.27 -8.94
N VAL A 132 22.35 -51.80 -10.08
CA VAL A 132 21.29 -52.79 -10.17
C VAL A 132 21.83 -54.08 -10.75
N SER A 133 21.52 -55.20 -10.10
CA SER A 133 21.74 -56.54 -10.64
C SER A 133 20.47 -57.01 -11.34
N LEU A 134 20.59 -57.40 -12.61
CA LEU A 134 19.49 -57.85 -13.46
C LEU A 134 19.60 -59.35 -13.70
N THR A 135 18.58 -60.11 -13.31
CA THR A 135 18.49 -61.55 -13.61
C THR A 135 18.36 -61.81 -15.11
N VAL A 136 18.51 -63.08 -15.51
CA VAL A 136 18.31 -63.49 -16.91
C VAL A 136 16.88 -63.22 -17.38
N ALA A 137 15.88 -63.47 -16.53
CA ALA A 137 14.47 -63.27 -16.86
C ALA A 137 14.14 -61.82 -17.21
N VAL A 138 14.57 -60.86 -16.38
CA VAL A 138 14.28 -59.43 -16.64
C VAL A 138 15.03 -58.90 -17.86
N GLN A 139 16.22 -59.43 -18.16
CA GLN A 139 16.96 -59.11 -19.38
C GLN A 139 16.23 -59.60 -20.63
N GLN A 140 15.65 -60.81 -20.59
CA GLN A 140 14.86 -61.36 -21.69
C GLN A 140 13.53 -60.61 -21.90
N ALA A 141 12.95 -60.04 -20.84
CA ALA A 141 11.80 -59.15 -20.93
C ALA A 141 12.13 -57.77 -21.53
N HIS A 142 13.40 -57.40 -21.62
CA HIS A 142 13.88 -56.12 -22.15
C HIS A 142 15.05 -56.33 -23.12
N PRO A 143 14.82 -57.00 -24.26
CA PRO A 143 15.91 -57.35 -25.18
C PRO A 143 16.49 -56.10 -25.86
N LEU A 144 17.82 -56.04 -25.95
CA LEU A 144 18.55 -54.98 -26.65
C LEU A 144 18.81 -55.36 -28.12
N VAL A 145 17.75 -55.76 -28.82
CA VAL A 145 17.82 -56.20 -30.22
C VAL A 145 17.28 -55.13 -31.16
N ALA A 146 17.86 -55.05 -32.35
CA ALA A 146 17.38 -54.16 -33.39
C ALA A 146 16.17 -54.79 -34.12
N PRO A 147 15.19 -53.99 -34.56
CA PRO A 147 15.03 -52.55 -34.31
C PRO A 147 14.70 -52.19 -32.85
N TYR A 148 15.35 -51.13 -32.33
CA TYR A 148 15.29 -50.69 -30.93
C TYR A 148 13.99 -49.92 -30.62
N THR A 149 12.85 -50.60 -30.65
CA THR A 149 11.51 -50.00 -30.54
C THR A 149 11.20 -49.30 -29.22
N PHE A 150 11.99 -49.57 -28.19
CA PHE A 150 11.84 -48.98 -26.88
C PHE A 150 12.34 -47.53 -26.77
N ALA A 151 12.90 -46.92 -27.82
CA ALA A 151 13.32 -45.51 -27.78
C ALA A 151 12.97 -44.75 -29.07
N HIS A 152 12.43 -43.54 -28.93
CA HIS A 152 12.05 -42.68 -30.05
C HIS A 152 12.12 -41.20 -29.67
N VAL A 153 12.11 -40.33 -30.68
CA VAL A 153 11.93 -38.87 -30.52
C VAL A 153 10.51 -38.52 -30.87
N GLN A 154 9.86 -37.73 -30.02
CA GLN A 154 8.53 -37.20 -30.23
C GLN A 154 8.63 -35.69 -30.47
N GLU A 155 7.98 -35.22 -31.54
CA GLU A 155 7.88 -33.78 -31.85
C GLU A 155 6.40 -33.36 -31.82
N ALA A 156 6.09 -32.35 -31.02
CA ALA A 156 4.74 -31.80 -30.89
C ALA A 156 4.83 -30.27 -30.63
N GLN A 157 4.10 -29.48 -31.44
CA GLN A 157 3.96 -28.03 -31.26
C GLN A 157 5.30 -27.27 -31.08
N GLY A 158 6.33 -27.64 -31.86
CA GLY A 158 7.65 -27.01 -31.81
C GLY A 158 8.54 -27.45 -30.64
N ARG A 159 8.08 -28.39 -29.80
CA ARG A 159 8.88 -29.06 -28.77
C ARG A 159 9.26 -30.46 -29.23
N SER A 160 10.52 -30.80 -29.06
CA SER A 160 11.04 -32.16 -29.29
C SER A 160 11.54 -32.71 -27.96
N LEU A 161 11.18 -33.95 -27.65
CA LEU A 161 11.67 -34.69 -26.48
C LEU A 161 11.96 -36.13 -26.89
N ALA A 162 12.82 -36.81 -26.14
CA ALA A 162 13.06 -38.23 -26.35
C ALA A 162 12.38 -39.06 -25.26
N ARG A 163 11.89 -40.25 -25.62
CA ARG A 163 11.30 -41.20 -24.68
C ARG A 163 12.05 -42.51 -24.72
N VAL A 164 12.23 -43.10 -23.54
CA VAL A 164 12.69 -44.48 -23.38
C VAL A 164 11.60 -45.25 -22.65
N LEU A 165 11.04 -46.26 -23.31
CA LEU A 165 9.93 -47.08 -22.89
C LEU A 165 10.44 -48.42 -22.32
N SER A 166 9.68 -49.03 -21.42
CA SER A 166 9.72 -50.47 -21.18
C SER A 166 8.50 -51.08 -21.86
N LEU A 167 8.76 -52.04 -22.75
CA LEU A 167 7.74 -52.77 -23.51
C LEU A 167 7.22 -54.00 -22.75
N ARG A 168 7.63 -54.17 -21.49
CA ARG A 168 7.22 -55.28 -20.66
C ARG A 168 5.71 -55.19 -20.36
N PRO A 169 4.93 -56.25 -20.61
CA PRO A 169 3.58 -56.37 -20.09
C PRO A 169 3.58 -56.36 -18.55
N LEU A 170 2.77 -55.48 -17.97
CA LEU A 170 2.64 -55.36 -16.53
C LEU A 170 1.53 -56.28 -16.00
N GLN A 171 1.76 -56.89 -14.85
CA GLN A 171 0.77 -57.70 -14.14
C GLN A 171 -0.02 -56.83 -13.15
N GLU A 172 -1.22 -57.25 -12.80
CA GLU A 172 -2.11 -56.57 -11.84
C GLU A 172 -1.62 -56.79 -10.40
N ASP A 173 -1.79 -55.79 -9.55
CA ASP A 173 -1.42 -55.81 -8.13
C ASP A 173 0.04 -56.16 -7.79
N VAL A 174 1.00 -55.68 -8.60
CA VAL A 174 2.43 -55.95 -8.41
C VAL A 174 3.21 -54.67 -8.13
N ASP A 175 4.10 -54.73 -7.14
CA ASP A 175 5.08 -53.67 -6.87
C ASP A 175 6.27 -53.81 -7.83
N TYR A 176 6.42 -52.83 -8.72
CA TYR A 176 7.51 -52.77 -9.69
C TYR A 176 8.54 -51.70 -9.32
N LEU A 177 9.79 -51.99 -9.66
CA LEU A 177 10.89 -51.04 -9.65
C LEU A 177 11.33 -50.78 -11.10
N ALA A 178 11.23 -49.53 -11.52
CA ALA A 178 11.77 -49.05 -12.79
C ALA A 178 13.17 -48.48 -12.59
N VAL A 179 14.12 -48.89 -13.41
CA VAL A 179 15.52 -48.44 -13.38
C VAL A 179 16.00 -48.03 -14.78
N LEU A 180 16.55 -46.83 -14.89
CA LEU A 180 17.20 -46.33 -16.10
C LEU A 180 18.68 -46.69 -16.06
N VAL A 181 19.13 -47.51 -17.01
CA VAL A 181 20.47 -48.13 -17.02
C VAL A 181 21.13 -48.01 -18.40
N PRO A 182 22.47 -48.17 -18.49
CA PRO A 182 23.13 -48.20 -19.79
C PRO A 182 22.87 -49.51 -20.54
N ALA A 183 22.53 -49.41 -21.81
CA ALA A 183 22.31 -50.51 -22.75
C ALA A 183 23.65 -51.06 -23.29
N VAL A 184 24.38 -51.83 -22.47
CA VAL A 184 25.74 -52.32 -22.79
C VAL A 184 25.77 -53.64 -23.59
N PRO A 185 26.86 -53.95 -24.33
CA PRO A 185 26.97 -55.20 -25.10
C PRO A 185 26.90 -56.50 -24.28
N GLY A 186 27.22 -56.46 -22.98
CA GLY A 186 27.18 -57.64 -22.09
C GLY A 186 25.78 -58.08 -21.65
N TRP A 187 24.75 -57.31 -22.00
CA TRP A 187 23.35 -57.67 -21.77
C TRP A 187 22.87 -58.55 -22.92
N THR A 188 23.00 -59.86 -22.74
CA THR A 188 22.63 -60.87 -23.75
C THR A 188 21.45 -61.75 -23.31
N GLY A 189 20.98 -61.62 -22.06
CA GLY A 189 19.97 -62.52 -21.52
C GLY A 189 20.48 -63.95 -21.28
N ALA A 190 21.80 -64.13 -21.14
CA ALA A 190 22.43 -65.44 -20.89
C ALA A 190 23.03 -65.57 -19.46
N ALA A 191 23.39 -64.45 -18.83
CA ALA A 191 23.93 -64.41 -17.48
C ALA A 191 23.48 -63.13 -16.76
N GLN A 192 23.52 -63.12 -15.42
CA GLN A 192 23.22 -61.93 -14.63
C GLN A 192 24.22 -60.81 -14.93
N VAL A 193 23.72 -59.57 -15.05
CA VAL A 193 24.55 -58.37 -15.28
C VAL A 193 24.33 -57.36 -14.17
N THR A 194 25.38 -56.62 -13.80
CA THR A 194 25.28 -55.54 -12.80
C THR A 194 25.69 -54.21 -13.41
N LEU A 195 24.77 -53.26 -13.44
CA LEU A 195 24.89 -51.98 -14.16
C LEU A 195 24.77 -50.79 -13.20
N PRO A 196 25.39 -49.63 -13.51
CA PRO A 196 25.09 -48.39 -12.80
C PRO A 196 23.64 -47.94 -13.09
N VAL A 197 23.01 -47.28 -12.11
CA VAL A 197 21.66 -46.75 -12.24
C VAL A 197 21.72 -45.23 -12.36
N TYR A 198 21.09 -44.69 -13.41
CA TYR A 198 21.01 -43.25 -13.63
C TYR A 198 19.77 -42.61 -13.01
N ASP A 199 18.68 -43.36 -12.92
CA ASP A 199 17.43 -42.96 -12.27
C ASP A 199 16.63 -44.21 -11.89
N HIS A 200 15.80 -44.11 -10.86
CA HIS A 200 14.90 -45.20 -10.47
C HIS A 200 13.68 -44.69 -9.70
N TRP A 201 12.57 -45.43 -9.79
CA TRP A 201 11.39 -45.19 -8.96
C TRP A 201 10.57 -46.47 -8.80
N ARG A 202 9.75 -46.50 -7.75
CA ARG A 202 8.81 -47.59 -7.48
C ARG A 202 7.40 -47.18 -7.82
N PHE A 203 6.58 -48.14 -8.23
CA PHE A 203 5.14 -47.99 -8.40
C PHE A 203 4.46 -49.35 -8.23
N ARG A 204 3.17 -49.34 -7.90
CA ARG A 204 2.31 -50.51 -7.85
C ARG A 204 1.27 -50.42 -8.96
N THR A 205 1.00 -51.53 -9.62
CA THR A 205 -0.09 -51.63 -10.59
C THR A 205 -1.43 -51.82 -9.89
N ALA A 206 -2.51 -51.31 -10.48
CA ALA A 206 -3.83 -51.45 -9.90
C ALA A 206 -4.27 -52.92 -9.81
N ALA A 207 -5.05 -53.24 -8.77
CA ALA A 207 -5.62 -54.57 -8.56
C ALA A 207 -6.70 -54.95 -9.58
N GLU A 208 -7.39 -53.95 -10.16
CA GLU A 208 -8.28 -54.15 -11.30
C GLU A 208 -7.76 -53.36 -12.51
N ARG A 209 -7.85 -53.98 -13.70
CA ARG A 209 -7.72 -53.25 -14.96
C ARG A 209 -8.79 -52.17 -15.08
N GLY A 210 -8.36 -50.94 -15.36
CA GLY A 210 -9.27 -49.82 -15.58
C GLY A 210 -8.56 -48.65 -16.24
N SER A 211 -8.46 -48.69 -17.57
CA SER A 211 -8.01 -47.52 -18.35
C SER A 211 -9.08 -46.43 -18.31
N PHE A 212 -8.71 -45.22 -18.75
CA PHE A 212 -9.62 -44.08 -18.80
C PHE A 212 -10.97 -44.41 -19.47
N PRO A 213 -11.03 -45.05 -20.67
CA PRO A 213 -12.30 -45.45 -21.29
C PRO A 213 -13.12 -46.43 -20.45
N THR A 214 -12.45 -47.34 -19.75
CA THR A 214 -13.14 -48.32 -18.91
C THR A 214 -13.79 -47.65 -17.72
N LEU A 215 -13.07 -46.77 -17.01
CA LEU A 215 -13.61 -46.06 -15.85
C LEU A 215 -14.67 -45.03 -16.26
N ALA A 216 -14.43 -44.28 -17.34
CA ALA A 216 -15.42 -43.33 -17.87
C ALA A 216 -16.65 -44.04 -18.44
N GLY A 217 -16.49 -45.23 -19.04
CA GLY A 217 -17.61 -46.06 -19.51
C GLY A 217 -18.40 -46.77 -18.41
N ARG A 218 -17.84 -46.90 -17.19
CA ARG A 218 -18.59 -47.35 -16.01
C ARG A 218 -19.58 -46.29 -15.53
N LEU A 219 -19.27 -44.99 -15.74
CA LEU A 219 -20.15 -43.90 -15.33
C LEU A 219 -21.50 -43.99 -16.03
N ARG A 220 -22.56 -44.11 -15.25
CA ARG A 220 -23.93 -44.11 -15.73
C ARG A 220 -24.58 -42.76 -15.45
N PRO A 221 -25.13 -42.09 -16.49
CA PRO A 221 -25.96 -40.92 -16.24
C PRO A 221 -27.14 -41.37 -15.39
N GLY A 222 -27.29 -40.73 -14.23
CA GLY A 222 -28.23 -41.10 -13.20
C GLY A 222 -29.12 -39.93 -12.83
N ARG A 223 -30.16 -40.25 -12.08
CA ARG A 223 -31.01 -39.25 -11.42
C ARG A 223 -30.61 -39.17 -9.96
N ALA A 224 -30.54 -37.96 -9.42
CA ALA A 224 -30.52 -37.80 -7.99
C ALA A 224 -31.82 -38.37 -7.40
N ASP A 225 -31.73 -39.18 -6.35
CA ASP A 225 -32.90 -39.48 -5.52
C ASP A 225 -33.50 -38.13 -5.04
N PRO A 226 -34.83 -37.91 -5.07
CA PRO A 226 -35.44 -36.65 -4.62
C PRO A 226 -35.09 -36.23 -3.19
N GLU A 227 -34.74 -37.19 -2.33
CA GLU A 227 -34.27 -36.94 -0.96
C GLU A 227 -32.76 -36.63 -0.90
N THR A 228 -32.02 -36.80 -2.00
CA THR A 228 -30.63 -36.29 -2.12
C THR A 228 -30.66 -34.77 -2.16
N GLY A 229 -29.68 -34.13 -1.53
CA GLY A 229 -29.65 -32.70 -1.28
C GLY A 229 -30.58 -32.25 -0.15
N ARG A 230 -31.33 -33.15 0.50
CA ARG A 230 -32.21 -32.85 1.65
C ARG A 230 -31.78 -33.61 2.91
N ALA A 231 -31.74 -32.91 4.03
CA ALA A 231 -31.54 -33.48 5.37
C ALA A 231 -32.79 -33.30 6.22
N ALA A 232 -33.22 -34.38 6.87
CA ALA A 232 -34.26 -34.34 7.91
C ALA A 232 -33.69 -33.72 9.19
N VAL A 233 -34.31 -32.63 9.66
CA VAL A 233 -33.93 -31.92 10.88
C VAL A 233 -35.12 -31.84 11.81
N ARG A 234 -34.94 -32.31 13.03
CA ARG A 234 -35.96 -32.18 14.08
C ARG A 234 -36.07 -30.73 14.54
N TYR A 235 -37.28 -30.18 14.53
CA TYR A 235 -37.54 -28.90 15.16
C TYR A 235 -37.59 -29.10 16.69
N PRO A 236 -36.68 -28.48 17.48
CA PRO A 236 -36.48 -28.86 18.87
C PRO A 236 -37.62 -28.41 19.80
N TYR A 237 -38.37 -27.38 19.40
CA TYR A 237 -39.32 -26.70 20.28
C TYR A 237 -40.75 -27.27 20.23
N LEU A 238 -41.10 -28.01 19.18
CA LEU A 238 -42.39 -28.68 19.05
C LEU A 238 -42.15 -30.18 18.82
N PRO A 239 -42.73 -31.07 19.64
CA PRO A 239 -42.51 -32.51 19.51
C PRO A 239 -43.11 -33.05 18.19
N GLY A 240 -42.41 -34.00 17.58
CA GLY A 240 -42.86 -34.68 16.36
C GLY A 240 -42.85 -33.83 15.08
N ARG A 241 -42.22 -32.65 15.10
CA ARG A 241 -42.06 -31.80 13.92
C ARG A 241 -40.68 -31.99 13.32
N GLU A 242 -40.66 -32.43 12.06
CA GLU A 242 -39.47 -32.61 11.26
C GLU A 242 -39.53 -31.68 10.05
N LEU A 243 -38.37 -31.13 9.67
CA LEU A 243 -38.20 -30.21 8.56
C LEU A 243 -37.17 -30.79 7.61
N LYS A 244 -37.40 -30.67 6.30
CA LYS A 244 -36.40 -31.00 5.29
C LYS A 244 -35.61 -29.75 4.94
N LEU A 245 -34.31 -29.74 5.25
CA LEU A 245 -33.38 -28.68 4.94
C LEU A 245 -32.56 -29.05 3.70
N ARG A 246 -32.48 -28.14 2.71
CA ARG A 246 -31.62 -28.32 1.54
C ARG A 246 -30.19 -27.87 1.83
N GLY A 247 -29.21 -28.58 1.26
CA GLY A 247 -27.80 -28.19 1.32
C GLY A 247 -27.43 -27.08 0.32
N ALA A 248 -26.13 -26.85 0.16
CA ALA A 248 -25.58 -25.92 -0.83
C ALA A 248 -25.78 -26.40 -2.27
N LEU A 249 -25.80 -27.73 -2.47
CA LEU A 249 -26.15 -28.41 -3.71
C LEU A 249 -27.49 -29.14 -3.54
N ALA A 250 -28.35 -29.02 -4.55
CA ALA A 250 -29.65 -29.69 -4.58
C ALA A 250 -29.93 -30.30 -5.96
N PRO A 251 -30.79 -31.33 -6.06
CA PRO A 251 -31.29 -31.82 -7.35
C PRO A 251 -31.98 -30.70 -8.15
N LEU A 252 -31.93 -30.82 -9.47
CA LEU A 252 -32.56 -29.87 -10.40
C LEU A 252 -34.05 -29.67 -10.08
N GLY A 253 -34.47 -28.41 -9.99
CA GLY A 253 -35.87 -28.04 -9.73
C GLY A 253 -36.38 -28.34 -8.32
N SER A 254 -35.48 -28.70 -7.38
CA SER A 254 -35.87 -29.01 -6.01
C SER A 254 -36.29 -27.75 -5.25
N LEU A 255 -37.56 -27.65 -4.86
CA LEU A 255 -38.08 -26.53 -4.06
C LEU A 255 -38.27 -26.92 -2.58
N ASP A 256 -38.14 -25.92 -1.71
CA ASP A 256 -38.47 -26.06 -0.29
C ASP A 256 -39.98 -26.26 -0.10
N GLU A 257 -40.36 -27.24 0.72
CA GLU A 257 -41.77 -27.47 1.08
C GLU A 257 -42.34 -26.26 1.85
N PRO A 258 -43.64 -25.95 1.76
CA PRO A 258 -44.25 -24.90 2.55
C PRO A 258 -44.02 -25.12 4.06
N LEU A 259 -43.60 -24.08 4.77
CA LEU A 259 -43.34 -24.17 6.21
C LEU A 259 -44.64 -24.41 6.99
N ASP A 260 -44.61 -25.34 7.94
CA ASP A 260 -45.72 -25.58 8.87
C ASP A 260 -46.09 -24.28 9.62
N PRO A 261 -47.34 -23.78 9.52
CA PRO A 261 -47.77 -22.55 10.19
C PRO A 261 -47.57 -22.58 11.72
N GLY A 262 -47.67 -23.75 12.35
CA GLY A 262 -47.43 -23.92 13.78
C GLY A 262 -45.96 -23.71 14.15
N VAL A 263 -45.04 -24.18 13.31
CA VAL A 263 -43.60 -23.96 13.46
C VAL A 263 -43.25 -22.48 13.23
N ALA A 264 -43.82 -21.86 12.20
CA ALA A 264 -43.63 -20.43 11.92
C ALA A 264 -44.10 -19.54 13.09
N ALA A 265 -45.28 -19.82 13.64
CA ALA A 265 -45.82 -19.09 14.78
C ALA A 265 -45.00 -19.29 16.07
N ASP A 266 -44.49 -20.51 16.32
CA ASP A 266 -43.62 -20.76 17.47
C ASP A 266 -42.27 -20.05 17.36
N LEU A 267 -41.63 -20.11 16.19
CA LEU A 267 -40.39 -19.40 15.93
C LEU A 267 -40.57 -17.89 16.10
N ALA A 268 -41.62 -17.31 15.50
CA ALA A 268 -41.91 -15.88 15.62
C ALA A 268 -42.12 -15.44 17.08
N ARG A 269 -42.74 -16.28 17.92
CA ARG A 269 -42.89 -16.02 19.36
C ARG A 269 -41.55 -16.06 20.09
N ARG A 270 -40.65 -16.98 19.73
CA ARG A 270 -39.33 -17.14 20.38
C ARG A 270 -38.31 -16.08 19.98
N CYS A 271 -38.41 -15.57 18.76
CA CYS A 271 -37.55 -14.47 18.29
C CYS A 271 -37.99 -13.09 18.79
N ARG A 272 -39.12 -12.99 19.52
CA ARG A 272 -39.52 -11.71 20.13
C ARG A 272 -38.58 -11.37 21.29
N PRO A 273 -38.05 -10.13 21.33
CA PRO A 273 -37.31 -9.67 22.50
C PRO A 273 -38.17 -9.82 23.75
N ILE A 274 -37.63 -10.45 24.79
CA ILE A 274 -38.29 -10.52 26.09
C ILE A 274 -37.97 -9.21 26.82
N PRO A 275 -38.96 -8.35 27.15
CA PRO A 275 -38.71 -7.16 27.94
C PRO A 275 -38.15 -7.58 29.31
N SER A 276 -37.04 -6.99 29.73
CA SER A 276 -36.57 -7.14 31.11
C SER A 276 -36.99 -5.91 31.92
N ASP A 277 -37.61 -6.15 33.08
CA ASP A 277 -38.06 -5.08 33.99
C ASP A 277 -36.88 -4.30 34.65
N GLY A 278 -35.63 -4.70 34.38
CA GLY A 278 -34.41 -4.14 34.98
C GLY A 278 -33.35 -3.64 34.01
N GLY A 279 -33.66 -3.51 32.71
CA GLY A 279 -32.72 -2.96 31.71
C GLY A 279 -31.57 -3.89 31.28
N ALA A 280 -31.51 -5.12 31.79
CA ALA A 280 -30.56 -6.13 31.32
C ALA A 280 -31.04 -6.75 30.00
N ALA A 281 -30.23 -6.68 28.94
CA ALA A 281 -30.56 -7.32 27.67
C ALA A 281 -30.57 -8.86 27.84
N LEU A 282 -31.74 -9.48 27.68
CA LEU A 282 -31.85 -10.95 27.60
C LEU A 282 -31.29 -11.41 26.26
N VAL A 283 -30.33 -12.35 26.29
CA VAL A 283 -29.74 -12.94 25.09
C VAL A 283 -30.80 -13.80 24.40
N GLY A 284 -31.29 -13.34 23.25
CA GLY A 284 -32.20 -14.07 22.38
C GLY A 284 -31.48 -14.76 21.21
N PRO A 285 -32.20 -15.51 20.38
CA PRO A 285 -31.66 -16.01 19.11
C PRO A 285 -31.13 -14.86 18.25
N PRO A 286 -30.07 -15.08 17.45
CA PRO A 286 -29.48 -14.02 16.62
C PRO A 286 -30.50 -13.50 15.59
N VAL A 287 -30.51 -12.19 15.39
CA VAL A 287 -31.29 -11.53 14.34
C VAL A 287 -30.34 -11.25 13.17
N TYR A 288 -30.46 -12.05 12.13
CA TYR A 288 -29.60 -11.93 10.96
C TYR A 288 -29.97 -10.66 10.19
N GLY A 289 -28.96 -9.84 9.88
CA GLY A 289 -29.13 -8.50 9.33
C GLY A 289 -28.76 -7.38 10.30
N ASP A 290 -28.77 -7.61 11.62
CA ASP A 290 -28.40 -6.60 12.64
C ASP A 290 -26.92 -6.21 12.59
N ALA A 291 -26.06 -7.05 12.02
CA ALA A 291 -24.62 -6.78 11.94
C ALA A 291 -24.29 -5.56 11.06
N TRP A 292 -25.20 -5.17 10.15
CA TRP A 292 -25.06 -4.06 9.21
C TRP A 292 -26.02 -2.90 9.54
N PRO A 293 -25.59 -1.63 9.39
CA PRO A 293 -26.45 -0.46 9.58
C PRO A 293 -27.48 -0.36 8.45
N GLY A 294 -28.60 0.32 8.68
CA GLY A 294 -29.60 0.61 7.63
C GLY A 294 -30.94 -0.12 7.74
N GLY A 295 -31.22 -0.79 8.87
CA GLY A 295 -32.53 -1.41 9.11
C GLY A 295 -32.78 -2.66 8.28
N HIS A 296 -31.71 -3.36 7.85
CA HIS A 296 -31.78 -4.63 7.15
C HIS A 296 -32.70 -5.70 7.76
N PRO A 297 -32.86 -5.83 9.09
CA PRO A 297 -33.81 -6.80 9.67
C PRO A 297 -35.27 -6.62 9.18
N ALA A 298 -35.63 -5.43 8.72
CA ALA A 298 -36.95 -5.14 8.16
C ALA A 298 -37.09 -5.52 6.67
N SER A 299 -35.99 -5.84 5.99
CA SER A 299 -35.99 -6.26 4.57
C SER A 299 -36.68 -7.60 4.34
N ASP A 300 -37.11 -7.85 3.11
CA ASP A 300 -37.83 -9.06 2.72
C ASP A 300 -36.93 -10.30 2.80
N TRP A 301 -35.66 -10.21 2.38
CA TRP A 301 -34.69 -11.29 2.52
C TRP A 301 -34.42 -11.61 4.00
N ALA A 302 -34.25 -10.60 4.86
CA ALA A 302 -33.98 -10.82 6.28
C ALA A 302 -35.19 -11.39 7.00
N ARG A 303 -36.41 -10.96 6.64
CA ARG A 303 -37.65 -11.52 7.17
C ARG A 303 -37.82 -12.99 6.77
N THR A 304 -37.45 -13.34 5.54
CA THR A 304 -37.46 -14.73 5.05
C THR A 304 -36.42 -15.59 5.76
N LEU A 305 -35.21 -15.07 5.94
CA LEU A 305 -34.12 -15.76 6.63
C LEU A 305 -34.44 -15.97 8.11
N ASN A 306 -34.90 -14.93 8.81
CA ASN A 306 -35.24 -15.00 10.23
C ASN A 306 -36.58 -15.70 10.51
N GLY A 307 -37.49 -15.75 9.54
CA GLY A 307 -38.84 -16.32 9.67
C GLY A 307 -38.94 -17.82 9.41
N ASP A 308 -37.93 -18.43 8.79
CA ASP A 308 -37.90 -19.86 8.49
C ASP A 308 -36.76 -20.56 9.24
N PRO A 309 -37.03 -21.58 10.09
CA PRO A 309 -35.99 -22.30 10.81
C PRO A 309 -34.96 -22.98 9.90
N ARG A 310 -35.31 -23.30 8.65
CA ARG A 310 -34.40 -23.90 7.67
C ARG A 310 -33.29 -22.93 7.26
N HIS A 311 -33.66 -21.71 6.88
CA HIS A 311 -32.70 -20.65 6.54
C HIS A 311 -31.88 -20.23 7.77
N ARG A 312 -32.50 -20.16 8.96
CA ARG A 312 -31.77 -19.95 10.21
C ARG A 312 -30.78 -21.07 10.51
N GLY A 313 -31.09 -22.31 10.15
CA GLY A 313 -30.18 -23.44 10.26
C GLY A 313 -28.94 -23.27 9.39
N ALA A 314 -29.12 -22.89 8.12
CA ALA A 314 -28.02 -22.60 7.20
C ALA A 314 -27.14 -21.43 7.70
N ALA A 315 -27.77 -20.34 8.17
CA ALA A 315 -27.06 -19.23 8.80
C ALA A 315 -26.38 -19.62 10.11
N GLY A 316 -26.97 -20.55 10.86
CA GLY A 316 -26.39 -21.15 12.07
C GLY A 316 -25.13 -21.96 11.79
N LEU A 317 -25.09 -22.71 10.68
CA LEU A 317 -23.87 -23.42 10.24
C LEU A 317 -22.73 -22.45 9.93
N GLY A 318 -23.03 -21.34 9.24
CA GLY A 318 -22.04 -20.30 8.98
C GLY A 318 -21.55 -19.63 10.27
N LEU A 319 -22.46 -19.35 11.21
CA LEU A 319 -22.11 -18.79 12.52
C LEU A 319 -21.21 -19.74 13.33
N GLU A 320 -21.56 -21.03 13.37
CA GLU A 320 -20.76 -22.07 14.05
C GLU A 320 -19.36 -22.21 13.43
N LEU A 321 -19.23 -22.15 12.10
CA LEU A 321 -17.92 -22.09 11.44
C LEU A 321 -17.12 -20.86 11.83
N GLY A 322 -17.78 -19.69 11.89
CA GLY A 322 -17.17 -18.47 12.39
C GLY A 322 -16.64 -18.59 13.82
N ILE A 323 -17.27 -19.39 14.68
CA ILE A 323 -16.78 -19.70 16.02
C ILE A 323 -15.58 -20.64 15.95
N ARG A 324 -15.68 -21.74 15.21
CA ARG A 324 -14.60 -22.76 15.11
C ARG A 324 -13.32 -22.19 14.53
N LEU A 325 -13.44 -21.31 13.53
CA LEU A 325 -12.33 -20.71 12.79
C LEU A 325 -12.00 -19.29 13.26
N GLN A 326 -12.53 -18.86 14.41
CA GLN A 326 -12.41 -17.46 14.87
C GLN A 326 -10.97 -16.95 14.95
N GLU A 327 -10.03 -17.81 15.37
CA GLU A 327 -8.61 -17.43 15.48
C GLU A 327 -7.99 -17.26 14.09
N GLU A 328 -8.18 -18.23 13.20
CA GLU A 328 -7.67 -18.18 11.82
C GLU A 328 -8.22 -16.96 11.08
N LEU A 329 -9.53 -16.70 11.19
CA LEU A 329 -10.20 -15.59 10.51
C LEU A 329 -9.77 -14.23 11.06
N ALA A 330 -9.58 -14.11 12.37
CA ALA A 330 -9.07 -12.89 12.98
C ALA A 330 -7.62 -12.61 12.57
N ASP A 331 -6.80 -13.65 12.45
CA ASP A 331 -5.41 -13.56 12.00
C ASP A 331 -5.34 -13.17 10.51
N GLU A 332 -6.12 -13.83 9.65
CA GLU A 332 -6.22 -13.52 8.22
C GLU A 332 -6.72 -12.08 7.99
N ALA A 333 -7.71 -11.62 8.75
CA ALA A 333 -8.18 -10.23 8.72
C ALA A 333 -7.07 -9.25 9.14
N ARG A 334 -6.27 -9.59 10.16
CA ARG A 334 -5.14 -8.77 10.62
C ARG A 334 -4.06 -8.64 9.55
N GLU A 335 -3.73 -9.73 8.88
CA GLU A 335 -2.78 -9.73 7.77
C GLU A 335 -3.25 -8.82 6.62
N HIS A 336 -4.53 -8.93 6.22
CA HIS A 336 -5.10 -8.09 5.17
C HIS A 336 -5.16 -6.60 5.52
N MET A 337 -5.29 -6.25 6.80
CA MET A 337 -5.28 -4.84 7.24
C MET A 337 -3.88 -4.22 7.27
N GLY A 338 -2.81 -5.03 7.26
CA GLY A 338 -1.43 -4.55 7.20
C GLY A 338 -1.10 -3.46 8.22
N ALA A 339 -0.69 -2.28 7.75
CA ALA A 339 -0.24 -1.17 8.60
C ALA A 339 -1.38 -0.33 9.22
N LEU A 340 -2.66 -0.68 9.02
CA LEU A 340 -3.79 0.08 9.57
C LEU A 340 -3.75 0.17 11.11
N GLY A 341 -3.26 -0.87 11.80
CA GLY A 341 -3.08 -0.82 13.25
C GLY A 341 -2.09 0.27 13.71
N ILE A 342 -1.02 0.49 12.94
CA ILE A 342 -0.04 1.55 13.20
C ILE A 342 -0.69 2.92 12.96
N ALA A 343 -1.44 3.07 11.87
CA ALA A 343 -2.17 4.30 11.56
C ALA A 343 -3.19 4.65 12.66
N HIS A 344 -3.97 3.67 13.13
CA HIS A 344 -4.89 3.84 14.25
C HIS A 344 -4.18 4.31 15.52
N GLN A 345 -3.04 3.71 15.87
CA GLN A 345 -2.26 4.13 17.03
C GLN A 345 -1.78 5.59 16.91
N TRP A 346 -1.34 5.99 15.72
CA TRP A 346 -0.86 7.36 15.46
C TRP A 346 -2.01 8.39 15.55
N LEU A 347 -3.15 8.09 14.93
CA LEU A 347 -4.34 8.95 15.01
C LEU A 347 -4.86 9.07 16.44
N SER A 348 -4.90 7.97 17.19
CA SER A 348 -5.30 7.99 18.61
C SER A 348 -4.39 8.88 19.45
N ARG A 349 -3.06 8.82 19.23
CA ARG A 349 -2.10 9.70 19.91
C ARG A 349 -2.29 11.17 19.51
N LEU A 350 -2.58 11.44 18.24
CA LEU A 350 -2.86 12.78 17.75
C LEU A 350 -4.15 13.35 18.39
N SER A 351 -5.23 12.58 18.37
CA SER A 351 -6.51 12.93 19.00
C SER A 351 -6.34 13.21 20.49
N LEU A 352 -5.57 12.38 21.20
CA LEU A 352 -5.21 12.62 22.60
C LEU A 352 -4.41 13.93 22.77
N GLY A 353 -3.44 14.20 21.90
CA GLY A 353 -2.64 15.42 21.95
C GLY A 353 -3.48 16.69 21.73
N LEU A 354 -4.43 16.65 20.80
CA LEU A 354 -5.37 17.75 20.55
C LEU A 354 -6.31 17.95 21.76
N ALA A 355 -6.91 16.88 22.28
CA ALA A 355 -7.78 16.95 23.45
C ALA A 355 -7.03 17.44 24.72
N ALA A 356 -5.78 17.00 24.91
CA ALA A 356 -4.93 17.48 25.99
C ALA A 356 -4.58 18.97 25.84
N SER A 357 -4.35 19.44 24.61
CA SER A 357 -4.08 20.85 24.32
C SER A 357 -5.30 21.73 24.61
N GLU A 358 -6.50 21.29 24.22
CA GLU A 358 -7.77 21.94 24.55
C GLU A 358 -8.01 21.95 26.07
N ALA A 359 -7.78 20.83 26.76
CA ALA A 359 -7.95 20.76 28.21
C ALA A 359 -6.96 21.69 28.94
N LEU A 360 -5.70 21.76 28.49
CA LEU A 360 -4.70 22.67 29.04
C LEU A 360 -5.08 24.13 28.76
N TRP A 361 -5.54 24.46 27.55
CA TRP A 361 -6.01 25.79 27.20
C TRP A 361 -7.13 26.25 28.15
N ARG A 362 -8.19 25.44 28.28
CA ARG A 362 -9.33 25.76 29.16
C ARG A 362 -8.96 25.87 30.64
N ARG A 363 -7.98 25.09 31.12
CA ARG A 363 -7.63 25.03 32.55
C ARG A 363 -6.49 25.96 32.97
N ARG A 364 -5.61 26.36 32.05
CA ARG A 364 -4.35 27.06 32.36
C ARG A 364 -4.23 28.45 31.72
N LEU A 365 -5.11 28.81 30.80
CA LEU A 365 -5.14 30.16 30.25
C LEU A 365 -5.57 31.15 31.35
N PRO A 366 -4.79 32.21 31.63
CA PRO A 366 -5.20 33.25 32.57
C PRO A 366 -6.48 33.95 32.11
N GLU A 367 -7.37 34.35 33.03
CA GLU A 367 -8.60 35.08 32.69
C GLU A 367 -8.34 36.52 32.22
N GLU A 368 -7.25 37.15 32.70
CA GLU A 368 -6.90 38.54 32.39
C GLU A 368 -6.18 38.68 31.02
N PRO A 369 -6.70 39.49 30.07
CA PRO A 369 -6.13 39.61 28.72
C PRO A 369 -4.65 39.99 28.67
N LEU A 370 -4.23 40.93 29.51
CA LEU A 370 -2.82 41.35 29.54
C LEU A 370 -1.88 40.24 30.04
N ARG A 371 -2.35 39.33 30.90
CA ARG A 371 -1.59 38.12 31.29
C ARG A 371 -1.48 37.12 30.15
N GLN A 372 -2.49 37.05 29.28
CA GLN A 372 -2.44 36.25 28.06
C GLN A 372 -1.44 36.85 27.07
N LEU A 373 -1.45 38.16 26.84
CA LEU A 373 -0.45 38.88 26.04
C LEU A 373 0.97 38.66 26.60
N TRP A 374 1.13 38.79 27.93
CA TRP A 374 2.41 38.49 28.58
C TRP A 374 2.83 37.04 28.37
N LEU A 375 1.90 36.06 28.41
CA LEU A 375 2.13 34.62 28.21
C LEU A 375 2.50 34.27 26.75
N PHE A 376 1.91 34.94 25.76
CA PHE A 376 2.16 34.69 24.33
C PHE A 376 3.22 35.61 23.69
N GLY A 377 3.70 36.64 24.40
CA GLY A 377 4.70 37.61 23.89
C GLY A 377 5.85 37.05 23.03
N PRO A 378 6.59 36.01 23.46
CA PRO A 378 7.68 35.40 22.69
C PRO A 378 7.26 34.74 21.37
N ALA A 379 5.96 34.44 21.23
CA ALA A 379 5.36 33.89 20.01
C ALA A 379 4.95 34.98 19.01
N LEU A 380 4.85 36.26 19.41
CA LEU A 380 4.46 37.38 18.54
C LEU A 380 5.38 37.56 17.33
N ARG A 381 6.65 37.17 17.45
CA ARG A 381 7.60 37.16 16.32
C ARG A 381 7.28 36.13 15.23
N ARG A 382 6.44 35.15 15.54
CA ARG A 382 5.99 34.09 14.62
C ARG A 382 4.61 34.36 14.03
N VAL A 383 3.91 35.39 14.54
CA VAL A 383 2.65 35.86 13.98
C VAL A 383 2.99 36.94 12.97
N VAL A 384 2.87 36.60 11.69
CA VAL A 384 3.25 37.46 10.57
C VAL A 384 1.98 38.02 9.93
N THR A 385 1.86 39.34 9.90
CA THR A 385 0.86 40.05 9.10
C THR A 385 1.46 40.43 7.74
N PRO A 386 0.67 40.88 6.76
CA PRO A 386 1.19 41.37 5.48
C PRO A 386 2.25 42.49 5.62
N GLU A 387 2.23 43.22 6.75
CA GLU A 387 3.15 44.33 7.05
C GLU A 387 4.40 43.88 7.85
N GLY A 388 4.41 42.65 8.36
CA GLY A 388 5.53 42.08 9.10
C GLY A 388 5.12 41.33 10.38
N PRO A 389 6.09 40.83 11.17
CA PRO A 389 5.77 40.16 12.43
C PRO A 389 5.24 41.15 13.46
N ILE A 390 4.18 40.77 14.20
CA ILE A 390 3.54 41.65 15.20
C ILE A 390 4.55 42.21 16.21
N SER A 391 5.54 41.40 16.61
CA SER A 391 6.59 41.89 17.52
C SER A 391 7.42 43.02 16.92
N ALA A 392 7.71 43.00 15.61
CA ALA A 392 8.47 44.07 14.96
C ALA A 392 7.61 45.33 14.79
N LEU A 393 6.32 45.17 14.48
CA LEU A 393 5.39 46.29 14.32
C LEU A 393 5.12 47.00 15.65
N THR A 394 4.99 46.25 16.74
CA THR A 394 4.72 46.80 18.07
C THR A 394 5.95 47.41 18.75
N THR A 395 7.16 47.06 18.32
CA THR A 395 8.42 47.57 18.90
C THR A 395 9.33 48.26 17.88
N ALA A 396 8.76 48.77 16.78
CA ALA A 396 9.49 49.52 15.77
C ALA A 396 10.05 50.84 16.36
N PRO A 397 11.07 51.46 15.73
CA PRO A 397 11.48 52.82 16.08
C PRO A 397 10.27 53.77 16.09
N GLY A 398 10.14 54.60 17.14
CA GLY A 398 9.00 55.50 17.33
C GLY A 398 7.80 54.89 18.07
N MET A 399 7.77 53.57 18.34
CA MET A 399 6.72 52.95 19.18
C MET A 399 7.07 52.98 20.67
N ALA A 400 6.07 53.06 21.55
CA ALA A 400 6.27 53.10 22.99
C ALA A 400 6.90 51.83 23.58
N LEU A 401 6.55 50.65 23.04
CA LEU A 401 7.04 49.37 23.57
C LEU A 401 8.50 49.11 23.18
N PRO A 402 9.38 48.76 24.13
CA PRO A 402 10.77 48.45 23.82
C PRO A 402 10.91 47.07 23.17
N SER A 403 11.85 46.93 22.23
CA SER A 403 12.12 45.68 21.48
C SER A 403 12.43 44.46 22.35
N GLY A 404 12.84 44.67 23.60
CA GLY A 404 13.14 43.63 24.57
C GLY A 404 11.97 43.18 25.45
N ILE A 405 10.80 43.84 25.43
CA ILE A 405 9.73 43.63 26.44
C ILE A 405 9.21 42.19 26.46
N PHE A 406 9.07 41.56 25.29
CA PHE A 406 8.62 40.18 25.16
C PHE A 406 9.75 39.14 25.11
N SER A 407 10.99 39.56 25.37
CA SER A 407 12.15 38.67 25.34
C SER A 407 12.16 37.71 26.53
N THR A 408 12.86 36.59 26.38
CA THR A 408 13.12 35.66 27.49
C THR A 408 13.95 36.31 28.61
N ALA A 409 14.78 37.30 28.28
CA ALA A 409 15.55 38.07 29.25
C ALA A 409 14.64 38.94 30.12
N ALA A 410 13.71 39.70 29.52
CA ALA A 410 12.72 40.50 30.26
C ALA A 410 11.87 39.63 31.20
N ARG A 411 11.42 38.46 30.74
CA ARG A 411 10.70 37.50 31.60
C ARG A 411 11.51 36.98 32.78
N ARG A 412 12.81 36.74 32.61
CA ARG A 412 13.69 36.31 33.71
C ARG A 412 13.90 37.44 34.72
N VAL A 413 14.02 38.68 34.25
CA VAL A 413 14.18 39.88 35.09
C VAL A 413 12.92 40.19 35.89
N LEU A 414 11.75 40.09 35.26
CA LEU A 414 10.44 40.34 35.90
C LEU A 414 9.87 39.12 36.64
N ARG A 415 10.62 38.01 36.72
CA ARG A 415 10.21 36.82 37.48
C ARG A 415 10.33 37.10 38.97
N HIS A 416 9.32 36.73 39.74
CA HIS A 416 9.36 36.75 41.19
C HIS A 416 10.29 35.63 41.72
N GLY A 417 11.25 35.96 42.60
CA GLY A 417 12.07 34.96 43.31
C GLY A 417 13.61 35.10 43.27
N PRO A 418 14.29 35.51 42.18
CA PRO A 418 15.75 35.70 42.21
C PRO A 418 16.15 36.95 43.01
N ALA A 419 17.39 36.99 43.51
CA ALA A 419 17.93 38.06 44.38
C ALA A 419 17.73 39.50 43.86
N ARG A 420 17.49 39.68 42.56
CA ARG A 420 17.29 40.98 41.90
C ARG A 420 15.90 41.60 42.12
N THR A 421 14.87 40.78 42.37
CA THR A 421 13.51 41.26 42.70
C THR A 421 13.17 41.11 44.18
N ALA A 422 14.07 40.50 44.96
CA ALA A 422 13.91 40.28 46.40
C ALA A 422 14.01 41.57 47.25
N LEU A 423 14.67 42.62 46.73
CA LEU A 423 14.81 43.93 47.38
C LEU A 423 13.79 44.97 46.88
N ALA A 424 12.93 44.60 45.93
CA ALA A 424 11.83 45.47 45.52
C ALA A 424 10.77 45.49 46.64
N ALA A 425 10.31 46.68 47.02
CA ALA A 425 9.33 46.84 48.10
C ALA A 425 8.00 46.14 47.80
N ASP A 426 7.64 46.02 46.51
CA ASP A 426 6.43 45.37 46.02
C ASP A 426 6.74 44.22 45.05
N LYS A 427 5.79 43.28 44.93
CA LYS A 427 5.83 42.25 43.89
C LYS A 427 5.82 42.91 42.51
N VAL A 428 6.89 42.70 41.74
CA VAL A 428 6.96 43.15 40.34
C VAL A 428 5.87 42.44 39.56
N ASP A 429 4.82 43.17 39.17
CA ASP A 429 3.75 42.67 38.30
C ASP A 429 4.10 42.98 36.83
N PRO A 430 4.35 41.95 35.99
CA PRO A 430 4.64 42.15 34.58
C PRO A 430 3.56 42.92 33.84
N ILE A 431 2.30 42.88 34.31
CA ILE A 431 1.17 43.58 33.68
C ILE A 431 1.31 45.09 33.82
N ARG A 432 1.65 45.57 35.03
CA ARG A 432 1.90 46.98 35.27
C ARG A 432 3.07 47.49 34.44
N VAL A 433 4.13 46.69 34.32
CA VAL A 433 5.29 47.05 33.48
C VAL A 433 4.85 47.18 32.03
N LEU A 434 4.07 46.22 31.51
CA LEU A 434 3.60 46.26 30.13
C LEU A 434 2.73 47.50 29.85
N GLN A 435 1.77 47.81 30.72
CA GLN A 435 0.89 48.97 30.62
C GLN A 435 1.65 50.30 30.69
N GLU A 436 2.64 50.41 31.58
CA GLU A 436 3.44 51.63 31.71
C GLU A 436 4.41 51.82 30.55
N THR A 437 4.97 50.72 30.01
CA THR A 437 5.83 50.78 28.81
C THR A 437 5.06 51.03 27.52
N ALA A 438 3.75 50.81 27.50
CA ALA A 438 2.92 51.03 26.32
C ALA A 438 2.53 52.50 26.11
N LYS A 439 2.76 53.36 27.11
CA LYS A 439 2.42 54.79 27.08
C LYS A 439 3.63 55.62 26.67
N CYS A 440 3.39 56.62 25.83
CA CYS A 440 4.39 57.65 25.57
C CYS A 440 4.42 58.64 26.74
N ARG A 441 5.57 58.75 27.40
CA ARG A 441 5.76 59.77 28.43
C ARG A 441 5.99 61.12 27.77
N PRO A 442 5.34 62.20 28.23
CA PRO A 442 5.72 63.54 27.81
C PRO A 442 7.17 63.79 28.23
N VAL A 443 7.97 64.32 27.30
CA VAL A 443 9.33 64.78 27.62
C VAL A 443 9.17 65.90 28.64
N SER A 444 9.70 65.70 29.85
CA SER A 444 9.72 66.79 30.84
C SER A 444 10.67 67.88 30.33
N PRO A 445 10.30 69.17 30.39
CA PRO A 445 11.23 70.24 30.05
C PRO A 445 12.44 70.17 31.01
N PRO A 446 13.66 70.50 30.55
CA PRO A 446 14.85 70.41 31.38
C PRO A 446 14.77 71.38 32.57
N GLU A 447 15.21 70.92 33.75
CA GLU A 447 15.32 71.75 34.96
C GLU A 447 16.41 72.84 34.82
N PRO A 448 16.31 73.98 35.53
CA PRO A 448 17.05 75.22 35.25
C PRO A 448 18.46 75.29 35.86
N GLU A 449 19.15 74.17 36.06
CA GLU A 449 20.54 74.16 36.55
C GLU A 449 21.61 73.94 35.46
N GLY A 450 21.18 73.83 34.20
CA GLY A 450 22.04 73.91 33.01
C GLY A 450 21.67 75.13 32.16
N VAL A 451 22.61 75.63 31.36
CA VAL A 451 22.52 76.81 30.46
C VAL A 451 21.10 77.05 29.94
N ALA A 452 20.58 78.28 30.14
CA ALA A 452 19.20 78.65 29.82
C ALA A 452 18.83 78.33 28.37
N TYR A 453 17.68 77.68 28.20
CA TYR A 453 17.03 77.40 26.92
C TYR A 453 16.69 78.73 26.21
N LEU A 454 17.47 79.10 25.19
CA LEU A 454 17.17 80.23 24.31
C LEU A 454 16.11 79.74 23.30
N GLY A 455 14.83 80.05 23.57
CA GLY A 455 13.67 79.44 22.92
C GLY A 455 13.59 79.53 21.38
N HIS A 456 12.55 78.90 20.82
CA HIS A 456 12.30 78.68 19.39
C HIS A 456 12.51 79.87 18.44
N ASP A 457 12.34 81.11 18.90
CA ASP A 457 12.59 82.33 18.10
C ASP A 457 14.06 82.54 17.74
N PHE A 458 15.00 82.01 18.53
CA PHE A 458 16.44 82.11 18.26
C PHE A 458 16.84 81.20 17.09
N ASP A 459 16.21 80.03 17.00
CA ASP A 459 16.59 78.95 16.09
C ASP A 459 16.04 79.18 14.66
N GLU A 460 14.86 79.78 14.55
CA GLU A 460 14.28 80.22 13.26
C GLU A 460 15.02 81.44 12.68
N ARG A 461 15.44 82.39 13.55
CA ARG A 461 16.20 83.58 13.15
C ARG A 461 17.67 83.28 12.87
N LEU A 462 18.28 82.33 13.56
CA LEU A 462 19.62 81.81 13.24
C LEU A 462 19.65 81.15 11.85
N ARG A 463 18.59 80.41 11.47
CA ARG A 463 18.42 79.89 10.11
C ARG A 463 18.29 80.99 9.06
N GLU A 464 17.53 82.05 9.34
CA GLU A 464 17.39 83.22 8.45
C GLU A 464 18.70 84.00 8.28
N THR A 465 19.51 84.09 9.34
CA THR A 465 20.81 84.76 9.37
C THR A 465 21.88 83.96 8.61
N ILE A 466 21.89 82.64 8.75
CA ILE A 466 22.76 81.74 7.98
C ILE A 466 22.38 81.75 6.49
N GLY A 467 21.09 81.93 6.16
CA GLY A 467 20.60 81.98 4.78
C GLY A 467 20.86 83.30 4.04
N SER A 468 21.03 84.42 4.74
CA SER A 468 21.16 85.76 4.13
C SER A 468 22.53 86.42 4.32
N GLY A 469 23.34 85.99 5.29
CA GLY A 469 24.69 86.53 5.52
C GLY A 469 24.73 87.96 6.09
N GLN A 470 23.59 88.54 6.50
CA GLN A 470 23.49 89.89 7.07
C GLN A 470 22.78 89.88 8.43
N LEU A 471 23.27 90.66 9.39
CA LEU A 471 22.71 90.75 10.74
C LEU A 471 21.74 91.94 10.85
N ALA A 472 20.47 91.69 11.18
CA ALA A 472 19.46 92.74 11.37
C ALA A 472 19.71 93.49 12.70
N GLY A 473 20.43 94.61 12.63
CA GLY A 473 20.92 95.36 13.80
C GLY A 473 19.89 96.14 14.64
N ARG A 474 18.59 95.89 14.49
CA ARG A 474 17.54 96.70 15.15
C ARG A 474 17.23 96.28 16.60
N THR A 475 17.51 95.04 16.98
CA THR A 475 17.16 94.49 18.31
C THR A 475 18.24 94.71 19.39
N ALA A 476 19.49 94.98 19.01
CA ALA A 476 20.54 95.37 19.96
C ALA A 476 20.33 96.79 20.54
N VAL A 477 19.77 97.70 19.72
CA VAL A 477 19.42 99.08 20.10
C VAL A 477 18.24 99.11 21.06
N GLU A 478 17.25 98.21 20.88
CA GLU A 478 16.09 98.09 21.77
C GLU A 478 16.46 97.59 23.18
N GLY A 479 17.51 96.78 23.31
CA GLY A 479 18.06 96.36 24.61
C GLY A 479 18.77 97.50 25.36
N LEU A 480 19.58 98.30 24.67
CA LEU A 480 20.30 99.44 25.25
C LEU A 480 19.35 100.60 25.62
N ALA A 481 18.23 100.77 24.90
CA ALA A 481 17.20 101.76 25.18
C ALA A 481 16.40 101.52 26.49
N THR A 482 16.53 100.34 27.12
CA THR A 482 15.88 100.05 28.41
C THR A 482 16.68 100.49 29.63
N VAL A 483 17.93 100.93 29.45
CA VAL A 483 18.73 101.55 30.52
C VAL A 483 18.33 103.02 30.64
N ARG A 484 17.85 103.46 31.81
CA ARG A 484 17.55 104.88 32.07
C ARG A 484 18.83 105.63 32.45
N PRO A 485 19.46 106.40 31.56
CA PRO A 485 20.70 107.12 31.86
C PRO A 485 20.54 108.12 33.02
N GLU A 486 19.31 108.53 33.34
CA GLU A 486 19.01 109.43 34.47
C GLU A 486 19.36 108.86 35.86
N VAL A 487 19.55 107.55 35.97
CA VAL A 487 19.86 106.85 37.24
C VAL A 487 21.38 106.65 37.42
N LEU A 488 22.19 107.05 36.44
CA LEU A 488 23.65 106.92 36.46
C LEU A 488 24.31 108.17 37.06
N ALA A 489 25.54 108.01 37.56
CA ALA A 489 26.35 109.16 37.98
C ALA A 489 26.54 110.14 36.80
N PRO A 490 26.60 111.47 37.04
CA PRO A 490 26.56 112.48 35.96
C PRO A 490 27.59 112.28 34.84
N ALA A 491 28.80 111.79 35.17
CA ALA A 491 29.87 111.54 34.21
C ALA A 491 29.60 110.37 33.25
N LEU A 492 28.76 109.40 33.62
CA LEU A 492 28.40 108.24 32.80
C LEU A 492 27.18 108.51 31.90
N GLY A 493 26.32 109.44 32.30
CA GLY A 493 25.08 109.77 31.58
C GLY A 493 25.33 110.41 30.22
N GLU A 494 26.25 111.39 30.13
CA GLU A 494 26.60 112.05 28.86
C GLU A 494 27.24 111.08 27.87
N LEU A 495 28.11 110.19 28.35
CA LEU A 495 28.83 109.22 27.54
C LEU A 495 27.89 108.13 26.98
N ALA A 496 26.94 107.68 27.81
CA ALA A 496 25.90 106.73 27.39
C ALA A 496 24.99 107.33 26.28
N GLN A 497 24.69 108.63 26.36
CA GLN A 497 23.89 109.32 25.34
C GLN A 497 24.63 109.47 24.01
N GLU A 498 25.94 109.79 24.03
CA GLU A 498 26.74 109.89 22.80
C GLU A 498 26.83 108.54 22.06
N VAL A 499 27.01 107.45 22.81
CA VAL A 499 27.09 106.09 22.25
C VAL A 499 25.73 105.62 21.76
N LEU A 500 24.65 105.82 22.52
CA LEU A 500 23.28 105.52 22.06
C LEU A 500 22.97 106.26 20.76
N TRP A 501 23.38 107.52 20.64
CA TRP A 501 23.23 108.28 19.40
C TRP A 501 24.07 107.72 18.25
N LYS A 502 25.33 107.32 18.48
CA LYS A 502 26.18 106.71 17.44
C LYS A 502 25.65 105.34 17.00
N VAL A 503 25.21 104.51 17.95
CA VAL A 503 24.63 103.18 17.72
C VAL A 503 23.32 103.30 16.96
N ASP A 504 22.42 104.20 17.38
CA ASP A 504 21.16 104.49 16.67
C ASP A 504 21.43 104.99 15.25
N ARG A 505 22.40 105.89 15.07
CA ARG A 505 22.77 106.40 13.74
C ARG A 505 23.38 105.33 12.82
N LEU A 506 24.20 104.42 13.36
CA LEU A 506 24.80 103.30 12.61
C LEU A 506 23.76 102.29 12.14
N PHE A 507 22.75 101.98 12.97
CA PHE A 507 21.72 101.01 12.61
C PHE A 507 20.54 101.60 11.80
N THR A 508 20.38 102.92 11.80
CA THR A 508 19.32 103.61 11.03
C THR A 508 19.79 104.04 9.63
N ALA A 509 21.09 104.23 9.40
CA ALA A 509 21.68 104.46 8.08
C ALA A 509 22.14 103.14 7.46
N GLY A 510 21.19 102.34 6.96
CA GLY A 510 21.37 100.95 6.55
C GLY A 510 22.21 100.69 5.29
N ASP A 511 23.50 101.06 5.28
CA ASP A 511 24.40 100.78 4.15
C ASP A 511 25.87 100.48 4.53
N HIS A 512 26.14 99.92 5.72
CA HIS A 512 27.49 99.44 6.08
C HIS A 512 27.46 97.94 6.42
N CYS A 513 28.28 97.14 5.74
CA CYS A 513 28.55 95.74 6.09
C CYS A 513 29.43 95.74 7.35
N VAL A 514 29.21 94.83 8.31
CA VAL A 514 29.99 94.77 9.56
C VAL A 514 30.54 93.36 9.74
N PRO A 515 31.86 93.15 9.98
CA PRO A 515 32.41 91.82 10.24
C PRO A 515 31.82 91.25 11.55
N TRP A 516 31.34 90.00 11.51
CA TRP A 516 30.63 89.35 12.63
C TRP A 516 31.44 89.37 13.93
N GLY A 517 32.76 89.18 13.85
CA GLY A 517 33.67 89.21 15.01
C GLY A 517 33.65 90.54 15.77
N LEU A 518 33.68 91.68 15.05
CA LEU A 518 33.61 93.03 15.62
C LEU A 518 32.20 93.34 16.16
N ALA A 519 31.14 92.86 15.48
CA ALA A 519 29.77 92.98 15.97
C ALA A 519 29.56 92.20 17.28
N THR A 520 30.14 91.00 17.43
CA THR A 520 30.10 90.28 18.71
C THR A 520 30.94 90.88 19.81
N GLU A 521 32.13 91.42 19.51
CA GLU A 521 32.91 92.16 20.52
C GLU A 521 32.10 93.35 21.04
N ALA A 522 31.42 94.09 20.14
CA ALA A 522 30.56 95.19 20.52
C ALA A 522 29.32 94.73 21.33
N LEU A 523 28.61 93.69 20.89
CA LEU A 523 27.43 93.17 21.60
C LEU A 523 27.77 92.57 22.96
N THR A 524 28.86 91.80 23.06
CA THR A 524 29.30 91.23 24.35
C THR A 524 29.89 92.28 25.29
N GLY A 525 30.54 93.33 24.75
CA GLY A 525 30.96 94.51 25.52
C GLY A 525 29.75 95.27 26.09
N ALA A 526 28.72 95.48 25.26
CA ALA A 526 27.47 96.12 25.67
C ALA A 526 26.71 95.28 26.71
N GLU A 527 26.65 93.95 26.56
CA GLU A 527 25.99 93.07 27.52
C GLU A 527 26.75 93.02 28.86
N ARG A 528 28.09 92.96 28.83
CA ARG A 528 28.93 93.04 30.04
C ARG A 528 28.75 94.38 30.75
N ALA A 529 28.75 95.50 30.02
CA ALA A 529 28.48 96.82 30.59
C ALA A 529 27.08 96.89 31.22
N THR A 530 26.07 96.35 30.55
CA THR A 530 24.67 96.32 31.02
C THR A 530 24.50 95.44 32.27
N ARG A 531 25.20 94.31 32.33
CA ARG A 531 25.20 93.40 33.49
C ARG A 531 25.89 94.02 34.70
N ALA A 532 27.09 94.59 34.51
CA ALA A 532 27.81 95.30 35.56
C ALA A 532 27.01 96.50 36.11
N LEU A 533 26.28 97.21 35.24
CA LEU A 533 25.33 98.27 35.63
C LEU A 533 24.14 97.73 36.44
N ARG A 534 23.53 96.60 36.05
CA ARG A 534 22.42 95.98 36.82
C ARG A 534 22.87 95.44 38.18
N GLU A 535 24.06 94.87 38.27
CA GLU A 535 24.65 94.37 39.51
C GLU A 535 25.04 95.52 40.47
N ALA A 536 25.52 96.65 39.95
CA ALA A 536 25.78 97.86 40.75
C ALA A 536 24.51 98.48 41.35
N VAL A 537 23.38 98.42 40.63
CA VAL A 537 22.06 98.92 41.09
C VAL A 537 21.44 98.02 42.17
N SER A 538 21.88 96.76 42.31
CA SER A 538 21.30 95.78 43.22
C SER A 538 22.19 95.37 44.43
N GLY A 539 23.45 95.83 44.51
CA GLY A 539 24.41 95.45 45.57
C GLY A 539 24.79 96.59 46.54
N GLY A 540 24.28 96.57 47.77
CA GLY A 540 24.43 97.62 48.79
C GLY A 540 25.75 97.71 49.59
N ILE A 541 26.94 97.61 48.97
CA ILE A 541 28.23 97.83 49.67
C ILE A 541 29.13 98.77 48.83
N ALA A 542 29.60 99.87 49.44
CA ALA A 542 30.33 100.94 48.75
C ALA A 542 31.62 100.49 48.00
N GLU A 543 32.28 99.43 48.44
CA GLU A 543 33.44 98.84 47.75
C GLU A 543 33.08 98.04 46.49
N ALA A 544 31.86 97.48 46.43
CA ALA A 544 31.35 96.80 45.25
C ALA A 544 30.98 97.81 44.15
N ILE A 545 30.45 98.98 44.53
CA ILE A 545 30.09 100.07 43.61
C ILE A 545 31.34 100.66 42.93
N ALA A 546 32.44 100.88 43.67
CA ALA A 546 33.68 101.42 43.09
C ALA A 546 34.40 100.42 42.17
N ARG A 547 34.25 99.10 42.41
CA ARG A 547 34.78 98.05 41.52
C ARG A 547 33.93 97.93 40.25
N ALA A 548 32.60 97.94 40.40
CA ALA A 548 31.67 97.96 39.29
C ALA A 548 31.86 99.19 38.41
N GLN A 549 32.11 100.37 38.98
CA GLN A 549 32.39 101.61 38.22
C GLN A 549 33.61 101.46 37.29
N ARG A 550 34.71 100.86 37.77
CA ARG A 550 35.91 100.64 36.93
C ARG A 550 35.70 99.58 35.85
N GLU A 551 34.93 98.54 36.14
CA GLU A 551 34.60 97.51 35.15
C GLU A 551 33.65 98.05 34.08
N VAL A 552 32.69 98.89 34.47
CA VAL A 552 31.80 99.61 33.57
C VAL A 552 32.60 100.54 32.65
N GLU A 553 33.48 101.40 33.18
CA GLU A 553 34.33 102.28 32.37
C GLU A 553 35.23 101.50 31.39
N ARG A 554 35.81 100.38 31.83
CA ARG A 554 36.68 99.56 30.98
C ARG A 554 35.89 98.85 29.86
N ALA A 555 34.71 98.30 30.18
CA ALA A 555 33.82 97.70 29.19
C ALA A 555 33.31 98.71 28.16
N TRP A 556 33.00 99.94 28.60
CA TRP A 556 32.57 101.02 27.70
C TRP A 556 33.70 101.49 26.77
N GLU A 557 34.93 101.58 27.25
CA GLU A 557 36.07 101.97 26.41
C GLU A 557 36.44 100.88 25.39
N GLU A 558 36.28 99.60 25.73
CA GLU A 558 36.43 98.48 24.80
C GLU A 558 35.34 98.51 23.70
N LEU A 559 34.09 98.78 24.08
CA LEU A 559 32.99 98.98 23.14
C LEU A 559 33.26 100.15 22.19
N ARG A 560 33.74 101.28 22.72
CA ARG A 560 34.08 102.48 21.93
C ARG A 560 35.15 102.17 20.87
N ARG A 561 36.21 101.45 21.25
CA ARG A 561 37.26 101.03 20.31
C ARG A 561 36.76 100.02 19.28
N ALA A 562 35.87 99.11 19.66
CA ALA A 562 35.27 98.18 18.72
C ALA A 562 34.42 98.93 17.68
N LEU A 563 33.62 99.91 18.11
CA LEU A 563 32.81 100.75 17.23
C LEU A 563 33.65 101.66 16.32
N ASP A 564 34.77 102.23 16.79
CA ASP A 564 35.68 103.01 15.95
C ASP A 564 36.40 102.14 14.90
N ARG A 565 36.70 100.86 15.22
CA ARG A 565 37.31 99.91 14.26
C ARG A 565 36.33 99.43 13.19
N MET A 566 35.02 99.45 13.49
CA MET A 566 33.98 99.07 12.52
C MET A 566 33.83 100.04 11.35
N ASP A 567 34.41 101.25 11.46
CA ASP A 567 34.34 102.27 10.41
C ASP A 567 35.30 101.99 9.24
N HIS A 568 36.12 100.92 9.27
CA HIS A 568 37.17 100.63 8.27
C HIS A 568 37.14 99.15 7.77
N GLU A 569 36.76 98.98 6.49
CA GLU A 569 36.89 97.82 5.55
C GLU A 569 36.45 96.39 5.98
N CYS A 570 35.72 95.71 5.08
CA CYS A 570 35.09 94.39 5.28
C CYS A 570 35.48 93.35 4.23
N GLU A 571 36.03 92.21 4.66
CA GLU A 571 35.94 90.90 3.98
C GLU A 571 35.64 89.79 5.02
N PRO A 572 34.74 88.82 4.75
CA PRO A 572 34.39 87.73 5.67
C PRO A 572 35.25 86.46 5.52
N ASP A 573 35.54 85.76 6.63
CA ASP A 573 36.41 84.58 6.75
C ASP A 573 35.60 83.25 6.82
N GLU A 574 36.11 82.16 6.21
CA GLU A 574 35.40 80.89 5.96
C GLU A 574 35.17 80.01 7.22
N ASP A 575 35.87 80.25 8.32
CA ASP A 575 35.83 79.39 9.53
C ASP A 575 34.55 79.50 10.37
N VAL A 576 33.66 80.45 10.06
CA VAL A 576 32.43 80.72 10.83
C VAL A 576 31.28 79.75 10.51
N LEU A 577 31.19 79.28 9.26
CA LEU A 577 30.14 78.34 8.84
C LEU A 577 30.32 76.95 9.50
N GLY A 578 31.56 76.53 9.74
CA GLY A 578 31.87 75.26 10.39
C GLY A 578 31.48 75.22 11.87
N LEU A 579 31.60 76.34 12.59
CA LEU A 579 31.26 76.42 14.01
C LEU A 579 29.75 76.50 14.26
N LEU A 580 29.00 77.13 13.34
CA LEU A 580 27.55 77.22 13.39
C LEU A 580 26.86 75.88 13.09
N GLY A 581 27.45 75.02 12.26
CA GLY A 581 26.96 73.65 12.03
C GLY A 581 27.09 72.75 13.27
N ALA A 582 28.05 73.01 14.16
CA ALA A 582 28.30 72.18 15.35
C ALA A 582 27.36 72.50 16.54
N LEU A 583 26.65 73.62 16.51
CA LEU A 583 25.67 74.04 17.53
C LEU A 583 24.23 73.66 17.20
N GLN A 584 24.01 72.96 16.08
CA GLN A 584 22.69 72.50 15.66
C GLN A 584 22.18 71.41 16.63
N GLU A 585 21.05 71.64 17.31
CA GLU A 585 20.43 70.60 18.14
C GLU A 585 20.06 69.36 17.28
N PRO A 586 20.21 68.13 17.80
CA PRO A 586 19.76 66.95 17.07
C PRO A 586 18.26 67.06 16.78
N ALA A 587 17.89 66.71 15.55
CA ALA A 587 16.52 66.79 15.05
C ALA A 587 15.50 66.21 16.03
N ALA A 588 14.33 66.84 16.11
CA ALA A 588 13.20 66.43 16.95
C ALA A 588 12.99 64.92 16.89
N THR A 589 13.04 64.26 18.05
CA THR A 589 12.69 62.85 18.21
C THR A 589 11.34 62.59 17.56
N GLU A 590 11.25 61.58 16.68
CA GLU A 590 9.99 61.15 16.09
C GLU A 590 8.91 61.04 17.18
N PRO A 591 7.68 61.53 16.95
CA PRO A 591 6.64 61.49 17.96
C PRO A 591 6.35 60.04 18.35
N CYS A 592 6.62 59.72 19.62
CA CYS A 592 6.33 58.42 20.19
C CYS A 592 4.84 58.07 19.96
N ARG A 593 4.59 56.85 19.48
CA ARG A 593 3.25 56.30 19.29
C ARG A 593 2.92 55.29 20.38
N PRO A 594 1.86 55.49 21.18
CA PRO A 594 1.46 54.53 22.20
C PRO A 594 0.95 53.24 21.55
N VAL A 595 1.09 52.12 22.26
CA VAL A 595 0.54 50.83 21.83
C VAL A 595 -0.68 50.51 22.69
N LEU A 596 -1.82 50.24 22.06
CA LEU A 596 -3.03 49.80 22.76
C LEU A 596 -2.88 48.31 23.11
N VAL A 597 -2.28 48.04 24.27
CA VAL A 597 -1.94 46.67 24.70
C VAL A 597 -3.16 45.83 25.03
N GLU A 598 -4.27 46.45 25.41
CA GLU A 598 -5.56 45.79 25.63
C GLU A 598 -6.16 45.28 24.30
N GLU A 599 -6.21 46.13 23.26
CA GLU A 599 -6.68 45.71 21.93
C GLU A 599 -5.77 44.65 21.30
N LEU A 600 -4.46 44.78 21.50
CA LEU A 600 -3.49 43.77 21.09
C LEU A 600 -3.72 42.44 21.81
N ALA A 601 -4.05 42.46 23.11
CA ALA A 601 -4.35 41.26 23.87
C ALA A 601 -5.63 40.57 23.39
N ASP A 602 -6.69 41.35 23.15
CA ASP A 602 -7.99 40.84 22.67
C ASP A 602 -7.86 40.17 21.29
N GLY A 603 -7.03 40.72 20.41
CA GLY A 603 -6.75 40.15 19.09
C GLY A 603 -5.90 38.87 19.11
N LEU A 604 -5.23 38.53 20.22
CA LEU A 604 -4.29 37.41 20.28
C LEU A 604 -4.91 36.06 20.66
N VAL A 605 -5.90 36.06 21.54
CA VAL A 605 -6.54 34.81 22.01
C VAL A 605 -7.09 33.99 20.85
N PRO A 606 -7.84 34.56 19.89
CA PRO A 606 -8.38 33.80 18.76
C PRO A 606 -7.29 33.20 17.86
N LEU A 607 -6.11 33.81 17.78
CA LEU A 607 -4.99 33.34 16.94
C LEU A 607 -4.31 32.09 17.49
N PHE A 608 -4.38 31.86 18.81
CA PHE A 608 -3.72 30.74 19.49
C PHE A 608 -4.70 29.71 20.07
N ASP A 609 -6.01 29.95 19.96
CA ASP A 609 -7.05 29.08 20.52
C ASP A 609 -7.08 27.71 19.79
N PRO A 610 -6.69 26.60 20.45
CA PRO A 610 -6.69 25.28 19.85
C PRO A 610 -8.08 24.64 19.75
N THR A 611 -9.11 25.25 20.34
CA THR A 611 -10.48 24.72 20.38
C THR A 611 -11.27 25.03 19.10
N THR A 612 -10.79 25.98 18.31
CA THR A 612 -11.40 26.34 17.03
C THR A 612 -11.03 25.32 15.94
N ALA A 613 -11.95 25.09 14.99
CA ALA A 613 -11.69 24.20 13.86
C ALA A 613 -10.58 24.76 12.94
N GLU A 614 -10.48 26.09 12.86
CA GLU A 614 -9.54 26.83 12.02
C GLU A 614 -8.21 27.17 12.73
N ALA A 615 -7.99 26.64 13.93
CA ALA A 615 -6.76 26.88 14.67
C ALA A 615 -5.53 26.56 13.80
N PRO A 616 -4.60 27.51 13.57
CA PRO A 616 -3.50 27.32 12.62
C PRO A 616 -2.64 26.08 12.89
N ALA A 617 -2.47 25.72 14.16
CA ALA A 617 -1.77 24.50 14.57
C ALA A 617 -2.54 23.22 14.20
N ARG A 618 -3.88 23.22 14.36
CA ARG A 618 -4.76 22.11 14.01
C ARG A 618 -4.81 21.94 12.49
N VAL A 619 -5.06 23.01 11.75
CA VAL A 619 -5.08 23.02 10.27
C VAL A 619 -3.75 22.50 9.72
N ARG A 620 -2.62 23.06 10.20
CA ARG A 620 -1.29 22.63 9.75
C ARG A 620 -1.01 21.15 10.03
N VAL A 621 -1.43 20.60 11.17
CA VAL A 621 -1.20 19.18 11.47
C VAL A 621 -2.11 18.29 10.64
N LEU A 622 -3.38 18.67 10.45
CA LEU A 622 -4.32 17.90 9.64
C LEU A 622 -3.96 17.92 8.14
N ASP A 623 -3.43 19.04 7.62
CA ASP A 623 -2.97 19.17 6.22
C ASP A 623 -1.80 18.22 5.87
N LEU A 624 -1.06 17.75 6.88
CA LEU A 624 0.00 16.76 6.68
C LEU A 624 -0.56 15.34 6.51
N ILE A 625 -1.82 15.10 6.86
CA ILE A 625 -2.47 13.80 6.79
C ILE A 625 -3.18 13.69 5.44
N ARG A 626 -2.79 12.70 4.64
CA ARG A 626 -3.35 12.44 3.31
C ARG A 626 -3.87 11.00 3.22
N GLY A 627 -4.91 10.78 2.41
CA GLY A 627 -5.47 9.44 2.16
C GLY A 627 -6.49 8.96 3.19
N LEU A 628 -6.92 9.82 4.13
CA LEU A 628 -8.05 9.60 5.04
C LEU A 628 -9.28 10.37 4.58
N ASP A 629 -10.43 10.05 5.17
CA ASP A 629 -11.66 10.82 5.01
C ASP A 629 -11.43 12.29 5.39
N LYS A 630 -11.79 13.20 4.50
CA LYS A 630 -11.62 14.64 4.70
C LYS A 630 -12.63 15.19 5.71
N ASP A 631 -13.79 14.56 5.82
CA ASP A 631 -14.85 14.99 6.73
C ASP A 631 -14.56 14.51 8.17
N GLN A 632 -13.80 13.41 8.31
CA GLN A 632 -13.40 12.83 9.60
C GLN A 632 -11.91 12.43 9.63
N PRO A 633 -10.97 13.38 9.52
CA PRO A 633 -9.54 13.07 9.36
C PRO A 633 -8.88 12.46 10.62
N LEU A 634 -9.57 12.54 11.76
CA LEU A 634 -9.12 11.99 13.05
C LEU A 634 -9.84 10.69 13.41
N ALA A 635 -10.84 10.27 12.63
CA ALA A 635 -11.46 8.97 12.82
C ALA A 635 -10.48 7.88 12.40
N PRO A 636 -10.40 6.76 13.15
CA PRO A 636 -9.71 5.57 12.69
C PRO A 636 -10.10 5.19 11.26
N PRO A 637 -9.15 4.84 10.38
CA PRO A 637 -9.50 4.31 9.07
C PRO A 637 -10.19 2.96 9.25
N GLU A 638 -11.49 2.94 8.97
CA GLU A 638 -12.28 1.72 8.94
C GLU A 638 -12.30 1.17 7.51
N VAL A 639 -11.62 0.05 7.30
CA VAL A 639 -11.59 -0.63 6.00
C VAL A 639 -12.33 -1.96 6.14
N CYS A 640 -12.89 -2.44 5.04
CA CYS A 640 -13.46 -3.78 5.01
C CYS A 640 -12.39 -4.79 4.58
N PRO A 641 -11.89 -5.68 5.46
CA PRO A 641 -10.95 -6.74 5.06
C PRO A 641 -11.71 -7.74 4.18
N GLY A 642 -11.46 -7.72 2.87
CA GLY A 642 -12.03 -8.70 1.97
C GLY A 642 -11.26 -10.02 2.11
N LEU A 643 -11.89 -11.03 2.68
CA LEU A 643 -11.32 -12.36 2.80
C LEU A 643 -11.79 -13.19 1.60
N ASP A 644 -10.89 -13.46 0.66
CA ASP A 644 -11.16 -14.27 -0.54
C ASP A 644 -11.07 -15.78 -0.22
N ARG A 645 -11.53 -16.18 0.97
CA ARG A 645 -11.56 -17.56 1.45
C ARG A 645 -12.78 -18.29 0.88
N PRO A 646 -12.62 -19.44 0.19
CA PRO A 646 -13.74 -20.18 -0.39
C PRO A 646 -14.49 -20.97 0.70
N ALA A 647 -15.60 -20.40 1.16
CA ALA A 647 -16.33 -20.92 2.33
C ALA A 647 -16.91 -22.34 2.14
N TRP A 648 -17.05 -22.83 0.91
CA TRP A 648 -17.45 -24.21 0.63
C TRP A 648 -16.45 -25.23 1.19
N ARG A 649 -15.15 -24.91 1.22
CA ARG A 649 -14.10 -25.78 1.77
C ARG A 649 -14.23 -25.91 3.28
N ASP A 650 -14.41 -24.78 3.96
CA ASP A 650 -14.66 -24.75 5.42
C ASP A 650 -15.89 -25.59 5.79
N LEU A 651 -16.96 -25.44 5.00
CA LEU A 651 -18.17 -26.24 5.17
C LEU A 651 -17.90 -27.72 4.91
N ASN A 652 -17.19 -28.08 3.85
CA ASN A 652 -16.89 -29.46 3.51
C ASN A 652 -16.00 -30.14 4.57
N ASP A 653 -15.04 -29.41 5.13
CA ASP A 653 -14.10 -29.96 6.12
C ASP A 653 -14.75 -30.15 7.49
N ALA A 654 -15.64 -29.23 7.90
CA ALA A 654 -16.32 -29.31 9.20
C ALA A 654 -17.64 -30.09 9.17
N PHE A 655 -18.35 -30.06 8.04
CA PHE A 655 -19.76 -30.41 7.88
C PHE A 655 -20.05 -30.94 6.46
N ALA A 656 -19.23 -31.89 5.97
CA ALA A 656 -19.32 -32.43 4.62
C ALA A 656 -20.75 -32.83 4.20
N GLU A 657 -21.53 -33.36 5.13
CA GLU A 657 -22.91 -33.78 4.92
C GLU A 657 -23.88 -32.64 4.59
N TRP A 658 -23.52 -31.39 4.87
CA TRP A 658 -24.36 -30.22 4.61
C TRP A 658 -24.09 -29.54 3.26
N LEU A 659 -22.93 -29.81 2.65
CA LEU A 659 -22.64 -29.34 1.30
C LEU A 659 -23.57 -30.04 0.29
N LEU A 660 -23.70 -31.37 0.41
CA LEU A 660 -24.67 -32.19 -0.31
C LEU A 660 -25.28 -33.26 0.63
N PRO A 661 -26.40 -32.96 1.29
CA PRO A 661 -27.10 -33.94 2.12
C PRO A 661 -27.44 -35.21 1.36
N GLY A 662 -27.22 -36.37 1.98
CA GLY A 662 -27.48 -37.65 1.32
C GLY A 662 -26.48 -38.01 0.21
N VAL A 663 -25.30 -37.37 0.14
CA VAL A 663 -24.22 -37.72 -0.82
C VAL A 663 -23.89 -39.22 -0.86
N GLY A 664 -23.95 -39.91 0.29
CA GLY A 664 -23.70 -41.36 0.36
C GLY A 664 -24.78 -42.23 -0.32
N ARG A 665 -25.93 -41.66 -0.69
CA ARG A 665 -27.00 -42.36 -1.42
C ARG A 665 -26.82 -42.30 -2.94
N LEU A 666 -25.89 -41.46 -3.43
CA LEU A 666 -25.59 -41.42 -4.87
C LEU A 666 -25.11 -42.81 -5.30
N PRO A 667 -25.58 -43.38 -6.42
CA PRO A 667 -25.08 -44.67 -6.88
C PRO A 667 -23.57 -44.61 -7.19
N ASP A 668 -22.86 -45.71 -6.96
CA ASP A 668 -21.47 -45.83 -7.43
C ASP A 668 -21.43 -45.72 -8.97
N ASP A 669 -20.33 -45.20 -9.50
CA ASP A 669 -20.13 -44.94 -10.93
C ASP A 669 -21.30 -44.18 -11.57
N SER A 670 -21.69 -43.04 -10.98
CA SER A 670 -22.79 -42.20 -11.47
C SER A 670 -22.36 -40.79 -11.85
N ALA A 671 -23.04 -40.23 -12.85
CA ALA A 671 -22.97 -38.83 -13.25
C ALA A 671 -24.36 -38.20 -13.11
N ILE A 672 -24.48 -37.15 -12.30
CA ILE A 672 -25.77 -36.56 -11.91
C ILE A 672 -25.70 -35.04 -12.06
N ALA A 673 -26.72 -34.45 -12.68
CA ALA A 673 -26.86 -33.00 -12.74
C ALA A 673 -27.61 -32.49 -11.49
N MET A 674 -27.08 -31.40 -10.92
CA MET A 674 -27.57 -30.71 -9.73
C MET A 674 -27.52 -29.20 -9.99
N GLU A 675 -28.09 -28.44 -9.06
CA GLU A 675 -28.03 -26.98 -9.06
C GLU A 675 -27.45 -26.46 -7.75
N THR A 676 -26.82 -25.29 -7.82
CA THR A 676 -26.51 -24.52 -6.62
C THR A 676 -27.79 -24.01 -5.95
N ASN A 677 -27.74 -23.85 -4.62
CA ASN A 677 -28.84 -23.30 -3.82
C ASN A 677 -28.50 -21.89 -3.29
N PRO A 678 -28.86 -20.82 -4.01
CA PRO A 678 -28.58 -19.44 -3.60
C PRO A 678 -29.12 -19.07 -2.22
N SER A 679 -30.31 -19.54 -1.87
CA SER A 679 -30.92 -19.21 -0.58
C SER A 679 -30.13 -19.80 0.59
N PHE A 680 -29.54 -20.99 0.41
CA PHE A 680 -28.61 -21.57 1.37
C PHE A 680 -27.31 -20.76 1.45
N ILE A 681 -26.71 -20.44 0.30
CA ILE A 681 -25.44 -19.70 0.22
C ILE A 681 -25.56 -18.32 0.88
N ASP A 682 -26.63 -17.57 0.57
CA ASP A 682 -26.93 -16.28 1.16
C ASP A 682 -27.09 -16.39 2.67
N ALA A 683 -27.92 -17.32 3.14
CA ALA A 683 -28.17 -17.50 4.57
C ALA A 683 -26.89 -17.88 5.32
N PHE A 684 -26.14 -18.83 4.77
CA PHE A 684 -24.88 -19.30 5.32
C PHE A 684 -23.85 -18.17 5.42
N LEU A 685 -23.61 -17.42 4.33
CA LEU A 685 -22.64 -16.32 4.34
C LEU A 685 -23.09 -15.16 5.22
N VAL A 686 -24.39 -14.86 5.32
CA VAL A 686 -24.92 -13.86 6.25
C VAL A 686 -24.61 -14.27 7.70
N GLY A 687 -24.82 -15.54 8.05
CA GLY A 687 -24.49 -16.06 9.37
C GLY A 687 -23.00 -16.05 9.67
N TYR A 688 -22.19 -16.47 8.70
CA TYR A 688 -20.73 -16.51 8.81
C TYR A 688 -20.14 -15.10 9.01
N ASN A 689 -20.58 -14.14 8.20
CA ASN A 689 -20.18 -12.73 8.35
C ASN A 689 -20.71 -12.12 9.65
N THR A 690 -21.90 -12.51 10.13
CA THR A 690 -22.44 -12.01 11.42
C THR A 690 -21.50 -12.38 12.57
N GLN A 691 -21.03 -13.63 12.62
CA GLN A 691 -20.07 -14.07 13.64
C GLN A 691 -18.71 -13.37 13.49
N LEU A 692 -18.18 -13.33 12.26
CA LEU A 692 -16.88 -12.72 11.99
C LEU A 692 -16.86 -11.23 12.34
N LEU A 693 -17.87 -10.47 11.92
CA LEU A 693 -17.98 -9.05 12.27
C LEU A 693 -18.12 -8.84 13.78
N GLY A 694 -18.85 -9.72 14.46
CA GLY A 694 -18.94 -9.73 15.93
C GLY A 694 -17.57 -9.92 16.57
N GLU A 695 -16.80 -10.90 16.09
CA GLU A 695 -15.47 -11.22 16.61
C GLU A 695 -14.45 -10.10 16.33
N LEU A 696 -14.42 -9.57 15.11
CA LEU A 696 -13.52 -8.46 14.76
C LEU A 696 -13.81 -7.24 15.64
N ARG A 697 -15.09 -6.88 15.82
CA ARG A 697 -15.49 -5.78 16.72
C ARG A 697 -15.13 -6.07 18.18
N TRP A 698 -15.32 -7.30 18.65
CA TRP A 698 -14.97 -7.71 20.01
C TRP A 698 -13.46 -7.61 20.28
N ARG A 699 -12.63 -7.92 19.28
CA ARG A 699 -11.17 -7.77 19.33
C ARG A 699 -10.66 -6.34 19.12
N ASP A 700 -11.56 -5.35 19.08
CA ASP A 700 -11.24 -3.94 18.80
C ASP A 700 -10.53 -3.75 17.44
N ILE A 701 -10.87 -4.59 16.46
CA ILE A 701 -10.38 -4.47 15.09
C ILE A 701 -11.28 -3.48 14.34
N PRO A 702 -10.73 -2.38 13.76
CA PRO A 702 -11.51 -1.34 13.11
C PRO A 702 -12.06 -1.84 11.76
N VAL A 703 -13.34 -2.21 11.74
CA VAL A 703 -14.07 -2.63 10.54
C VAL A 703 -15.19 -1.65 10.19
N ALA A 704 -15.29 -1.31 8.91
CA ALA A 704 -16.34 -0.39 8.44
C ALA A 704 -17.75 -0.92 8.76
N ALA A 705 -18.65 -0.03 9.19
CA ALA A 705 -20.00 -0.41 9.61
C ALA A 705 -20.78 -1.23 8.55
N GLY A 706 -20.59 -0.95 7.26
CA GLY A 706 -21.18 -1.69 6.13
C GLY A 706 -20.32 -2.85 5.58
N CYS A 707 -19.32 -3.32 6.32
CA CYS A 707 -18.41 -4.33 5.79
C CYS A 707 -19.07 -5.71 5.68
N THR A 708 -18.82 -6.41 4.56
CA THR A 708 -19.08 -7.85 4.42
C THR A 708 -17.74 -8.50 4.07
N PRO A 709 -16.98 -9.02 5.04
CA PRO A 709 -15.63 -9.56 4.79
C PRO A 709 -15.60 -10.75 3.83
N LEU A 710 -16.47 -11.74 4.06
CA LEU A 710 -16.54 -13.00 3.30
C LEU A 710 -17.59 -12.88 2.20
N LYS A 711 -17.15 -12.92 0.94
CA LYS A 711 -18.01 -12.80 -0.26
C LYS A 711 -17.88 -13.98 -1.22
N VAL A 712 -17.01 -14.93 -0.91
CA VAL A 712 -16.70 -16.09 -1.75
C VAL A 712 -17.23 -17.32 -1.03
N PHE A 713 -18.23 -17.97 -1.62
CA PHE A 713 -18.66 -19.30 -1.18
C PHE A 713 -17.98 -20.35 -2.04
N TRP A 714 -18.17 -20.29 -3.35
CA TRP A 714 -17.54 -21.12 -4.36
C TRP A 714 -16.25 -20.46 -4.84
N GLU A 715 -15.19 -21.23 -5.04
CA GLU A 715 -13.93 -20.72 -5.59
C GLU A 715 -14.03 -20.54 -7.11
N ARG A 716 -14.81 -19.54 -7.54
CA ARG A 716 -15.11 -19.30 -8.95
C ARG A 716 -13.99 -18.54 -9.63
N VAL A 717 -13.70 -18.93 -10.87
CA VAL A 717 -12.85 -18.17 -11.78
C VAL A 717 -13.60 -17.80 -13.04
N ASP A 718 -13.40 -16.57 -13.50
CA ASP A 718 -13.83 -16.16 -14.84
C ASP A 718 -13.01 -16.96 -15.86
N THR A 719 -13.69 -17.76 -16.69
CA THR A 719 -13.03 -18.65 -17.64
C THR A 719 -12.31 -17.91 -18.78
N ALA A 720 -12.63 -16.64 -19.03
CA ALA A 720 -12.00 -15.81 -20.05
C ALA A 720 -10.79 -15.03 -19.51
N THR A 721 -10.89 -14.49 -18.29
CA THR A 721 -9.83 -13.63 -17.70
C THR A 721 -8.96 -14.35 -16.67
N GLY A 722 -9.42 -15.47 -16.12
CA GLY A 722 -8.78 -16.17 -15.00
C GLY A 722 -8.92 -15.46 -13.65
N ALA A 723 -9.69 -14.37 -13.58
CA ALA A 723 -9.87 -13.60 -12.36
C ALA A 723 -10.85 -14.29 -11.39
N PRO A 724 -10.64 -14.19 -10.07
CA PRO A 724 -11.58 -14.72 -9.08
C PRO A 724 -12.91 -13.96 -9.13
N VAL A 725 -14.01 -14.69 -9.02
CA VAL A 725 -15.38 -14.14 -9.02
C VAL A 725 -16.01 -14.35 -7.65
N ARG A 726 -16.63 -13.31 -7.10
CA ARG A 726 -17.32 -13.36 -5.80
C ARG A 726 -18.75 -13.84 -5.98
N ASP A 727 -19.23 -14.68 -5.06
CA ASP A 727 -20.63 -15.14 -5.05
C ASP A 727 -21.58 -14.08 -4.48
N LEU A 728 -21.07 -13.21 -3.61
CA LEU A 728 -21.89 -12.27 -2.85
C LEU A 728 -21.51 -10.81 -3.15
N ALA A 729 -22.49 -10.00 -3.50
CA ALA A 729 -22.41 -8.56 -3.33
C ALA A 729 -22.45 -8.22 -1.83
N GLY A 730 -21.83 -7.13 -1.40
CA GLY A 730 -21.89 -6.72 0.01
C GLY A 730 -23.35 -6.57 0.47
N VAL A 731 -23.68 -7.12 1.64
CA VAL A 731 -25.05 -7.16 2.20
C VAL A 731 -25.72 -5.77 2.23
N PRO A 732 -25.03 -4.66 2.51
CA PRO A 732 -25.64 -3.33 2.45
C PRO A 732 -26.16 -2.91 1.07
N ASN A 733 -25.66 -3.53 0.00
CA ASN A 733 -26.07 -3.23 -1.37
C ASN A 733 -27.28 -4.05 -1.83
N TRP A 734 -27.80 -4.95 -0.99
CA TRP A 734 -28.95 -5.76 -1.35
C TRP A 734 -30.24 -4.93 -1.30
N PRO A 735 -31.10 -5.00 -2.33
CA PRO A 735 -32.40 -4.33 -2.30
C PRO A 735 -33.23 -4.77 -1.08
N SER A 736 -33.93 -3.85 -0.43
CA SER A 736 -34.76 -4.22 0.73
C SER A 736 -35.96 -5.11 0.37
N SER A 737 -36.39 -5.09 -0.90
CA SER A 737 -37.48 -5.89 -1.45
C SER A 737 -37.04 -7.21 -2.12
N SER A 738 -35.74 -7.50 -2.17
CA SER A 738 -35.28 -8.76 -2.76
C SER A 738 -35.58 -9.94 -1.84
N ALA A 739 -35.92 -11.08 -2.45
CA ALA A 739 -36.04 -12.35 -1.75
C ALA A 739 -34.66 -12.94 -1.45
N LEU A 740 -34.58 -13.82 -0.45
CA LEU A 740 -33.37 -14.58 -0.14
C LEU A 740 -33.00 -15.50 -1.32
N GLY A 741 -31.75 -15.48 -1.76
CA GLY A 741 -31.28 -16.19 -2.96
C GLY A 741 -31.50 -15.44 -4.27
N SER A 742 -31.87 -14.15 -4.22
CA SER A 742 -32.07 -13.33 -5.42
C SER A 742 -30.78 -13.12 -6.21
N ALA A 743 -30.89 -13.09 -7.54
CA ALA A 743 -29.78 -12.70 -8.43
C ALA A 743 -29.20 -11.32 -8.09
N ALA A 744 -30.00 -10.42 -7.49
CA ALA A 744 -29.56 -9.09 -7.05
C ALA A 744 -28.51 -9.14 -5.91
N HIS A 745 -28.36 -10.28 -5.24
CA HIS A 745 -27.35 -10.47 -4.19
C HIS A 745 -26.00 -10.89 -4.76
N ARG A 746 -25.90 -11.15 -6.08
CA ARG A 746 -24.66 -11.51 -6.78
C ARG A 746 -24.06 -10.32 -7.52
N PRO A 747 -22.72 -10.24 -7.66
CA PRO A 747 -22.09 -9.24 -8.51
C PRO A 747 -22.60 -9.33 -9.96
N GLY A 748 -22.99 -8.20 -10.54
CA GLY A 748 -23.46 -8.14 -11.93
C GLY A 748 -24.88 -8.68 -12.17
N GLY A 749 -25.62 -9.09 -11.14
CA GLY A 749 -27.02 -9.52 -11.26
C GLY A 749 -27.22 -10.83 -12.04
N GLN A 750 -26.19 -11.67 -12.11
CA GLN A 750 -26.25 -12.97 -12.79
C GLN A 750 -27.29 -13.89 -12.16
N GLU A 751 -27.93 -14.75 -12.96
CA GLU A 751 -28.94 -15.69 -12.48
C GLU A 751 -28.41 -16.58 -11.35
N GLY A 752 -29.30 -16.94 -10.43
CA GLY A 752 -28.94 -17.60 -9.17
C GLY A 752 -28.66 -19.10 -9.30
N ARG A 753 -29.29 -19.80 -10.25
CA ARG A 753 -29.22 -21.27 -10.34
C ARG A 753 -28.14 -21.68 -11.32
N ASP A 754 -26.97 -22.04 -10.82
CA ASP A 754 -25.89 -22.57 -11.65
C ASP A 754 -25.93 -24.09 -11.73
N LEU A 755 -25.67 -24.65 -12.91
CA LEU A 755 -25.55 -26.10 -13.13
C LEU A 755 -24.30 -26.64 -12.44
N VAL A 756 -24.46 -27.76 -11.74
CA VAL A 756 -23.36 -28.51 -11.10
C VAL A 756 -23.44 -29.97 -11.51
N LEU A 757 -22.40 -30.49 -12.15
CA LEU A 757 -22.28 -31.90 -12.48
C LEU A 757 -21.53 -32.61 -11.36
N VAL A 758 -22.18 -33.58 -10.73
CA VAL A 758 -21.63 -34.39 -9.65
C VAL A 758 -21.33 -35.80 -10.18
N PHE A 759 -20.10 -36.25 -9.98
CA PHE A 759 -19.62 -37.55 -10.39
C PHE A 759 -19.20 -38.35 -9.15
N ARG A 760 -19.76 -39.55 -9.00
CA ARG A 760 -19.31 -40.51 -8.00
C ARG A 760 -18.62 -41.68 -8.70
N GLY A 761 -17.35 -41.94 -8.41
CA GLY A 761 -16.60 -43.05 -9.00
C GLY A 761 -15.08 -42.87 -8.98
N GLN A 762 -14.37 -43.90 -9.45
CA GLN A 762 -12.89 -43.94 -9.41
C GLN A 762 -12.21 -43.12 -10.51
N LEU A 763 -12.95 -42.60 -11.50
CA LEU A 763 -12.37 -41.90 -12.64
C LEU A 763 -11.52 -40.70 -12.20
N PHE A 764 -12.09 -39.77 -11.42
CA PHE A 764 -11.40 -38.56 -10.98
C PHE A 764 -10.36 -38.80 -9.88
N LEU A 765 -10.39 -39.98 -9.23
CA LEU A 765 -9.34 -40.42 -8.32
C LEU A 765 -8.08 -40.82 -9.09
N ARG A 766 -8.23 -41.62 -10.16
CA ARG A 766 -7.11 -42.11 -10.97
C ARG A 766 -6.65 -41.09 -12.03
N TYR A 767 -7.58 -40.27 -12.51
CA TYR A 767 -7.36 -39.23 -13.52
C TYR A 767 -7.83 -37.86 -13.00
N PRO A 768 -7.16 -37.28 -11.97
CA PRO A 768 -7.58 -36.00 -11.39
C PRO A 768 -7.47 -34.81 -12.35
N LYS A 769 -6.79 -34.98 -13.50
CA LYS A 769 -6.62 -33.96 -14.54
C LYS A 769 -7.60 -34.13 -15.72
N THR A 770 -8.63 -34.97 -15.59
CA THR A 770 -9.67 -35.09 -16.62
C THR A 770 -10.31 -33.73 -16.89
N LEU A 771 -10.35 -33.37 -18.17
CA LEU A 771 -11.03 -32.16 -18.61
C LEU A 771 -12.53 -32.45 -18.67
N VAL A 772 -13.32 -31.58 -18.04
CA VAL A 772 -14.79 -31.65 -18.07
C VAL A 772 -15.30 -30.35 -18.68
N TYR A 773 -16.17 -30.44 -19.67
CA TYR A 773 -16.79 -29.27 -20.30
C TYR A 773 -18.09 -29.66 -21.01
N LEU A 774 -18.92 -28.66 -21.32
CA LEU A 774 -20.16 -28.83 -22.07
C LEU A 774 -19.98 -28.39 -23.51
N VAL A 775 -20.58 -29.11 -24.45
CA VAL A 775 -20.67 -28.71 -25.86
C VAL A 775 -22.10 -28.89 -26.33
N SER A 776 -22.62 -27.93 -27.10
CA SER A 776 -23.96 -28.07 -27.67
C SER A 776 -24.07 -29.33 -28.55
N ALA A 777 -25.18 -30.05 -28.41
CA ALA A 777 -25.57 -31.14 -29.29
C ALA A 777 -26.51 -30.67 -30.42
N GLU A 778 -26.77 -29.36 -30.50
CA GLU A 778 -27.61 -28.77 -31.55
C GLU A 778 -26.88 -28.72 -32.88
N HIS A 779 -27.52 -29.28 -33.90
CA HIS A 779 -27.11 -29.21 -35.29
C HIS A 779 -28.31 -28.77 -36.11
N ASP A 780 -28.15 -27.77 -36.99
CA ASP A 780 -29.24 -27.25 -37.82
C ASP A 780 -30.52 -26.89 -37.02
N HIS A 781 -30.34 -26.33 -35.82
CA HIS A 781 -31.41 -25.99 -34.85
C HIS A 781 -32.19 -27.20 -34.27
N ALA A 782 -31.63 -28.41 -34.33
CA ALA A 782 -32.19 -29.60 -33.69
C ALA A 782 -31.14 -30.32 -32.84
N VAL A 783 -31.54 -30.79 -31.66
CA VAL A 783 -30.68 -31.59 -30.78
C VAL A 783 -30.49 -32.98 -31.38
N ASP A 784 -29.26 -33.34 -31.74
CA ASP A 784 -28.91 -34.64 -32.31
C ASP A 784 -27.72 -35.27 -31.58
N PHE A 785 -28.01 -36.19 -30.67
CA PHE A 785 -27.01 -36.98 -29.93
C PHE A 785 -26.43 -38.15 -30.73
N THR A 786 -26.73 -38.30 -32.02
CA THR A 786 -26.12 -39.32 -32.88
C THR A 786 -24.91 -38.80 -33.65
N ARG A 787 -24.71 -37.46 -33.65
CA ARG A 787 -23.56 -36.81 -34.26
C ARG A 787 -22.55 -36.40 -33.20
N ASP A 788 -21.27 -36.50 -33.55
CA ASP A 788 -20.20 -35.98 -32.73
C ASP A 788 -20.33 -34.44 -32.59
N PRO A 789 -19.98 -33.87 -31.43
CA PRO A 789 -20.00 -32.43 -31.23
C PRO A 789 -19.08 -31.72 -32.22
N ASP A 790 -19.51 -30.58 -32.73
CA ASP A 790 -18.69 -29.74 -33.62
C ASP A 790 -17.36 -29.39 -32.93
N PRO A 791 -16.20 -29.77 -33.50
CA PRO A 791 -14.89 -29.42 -32.94
C PRO A 791 -14.63 -27.91 -32.91
N ALA A 792 -15.35 -27.10 -33.69
CA ALA A 792 -15.33 -25.64 -33.63
C ALA A 792 -16.39 -25.04 -32.68
N GLY A 793 -17.24 -25.89 -32.07
CA GLY A 793 -18.28 -25.47 -31.15
C GLY A 793 -17.73 -24.80 -29.90
N ILE A 794 -18.47 -23.82 -29.36
CA ILE A 794 -18.10 -23.13 -28.13
C ILE A 794 -18.25 -24.11 -26.96
N ALA A 795 -17.12 -24.51 -26.38
CA ALA A 795 -17.10 -25.32 -25.16
C ALA A 795 -17.32 -24.44 -23.93
N CYS A 796 -18.29 -24.79 -23.09
CA CYS A 796 -18.48 -24.18 -21.78
C CYS A 796 -17.64 -24.94 -20.75
N ALA A 797 -16.61 -24.30 -20.23
CA ALA A 797 -15.75 -24.87 -19.19
C ALA A 797 -16.33 -24.60 -17.79
N PRO A 798 -16.08 -25.48 -16.81
CA PRO A 798 -16.48 -25.24 -15.43
C PRO A 798 -15.66 -24.08 -14.84
N ALA A 799 -16.30 -23.25 -14.03
CA ALA A 799 -15.66 -22.13 -13.35
C ALA A 799 -15.24 -22.45 -11.92
N PHE A 800 -15.79 -23.50 -11.32
CA PHE A 800 -15.38 -23.99 -10.02
C PHE A 800 -15.52 -25.51 -9.97
N GLN A 801 -14.73 -26.15 -9.13
CA GLN A 801 -14.74 -27.60 -8.94
C GLN A 801 -14.35 -27.93 -7.50
N GLY A 802 -14.71 -29.14 -7.05
CA GLY A 802 -14.33 -29.59 -5.73
C GLY A 802 -14.60 -31.08 -5.52
N ARG A 803 -14.27 -31.56 -4.32
CA ARG A 803 -14.46 -32.96 -3.92
C ARG A 803 -15.19 -33.02 -2.58
N ILE A 804 -16.18 -33.91 -2.50
CA ILE A 804 -16.91 -34.25 -1.27
C ILE A 804 -16.47 -35.65 -0.88
N GLY A 805 -15.85 -35.80 0.30
CA GLY A 805 -15.28 -37.09 0.71
C GLY A 805 -14.15 -37.56 -0.23
N ALA A 806 -14.08 -38.88 -0.48
CA ALA A 806 -13.02 -39.49 -1.28
C ALA A 806 -13.40 -39.64 -2.76
N ASP A 807 -14.66 -40.00 -3.04
CA ASP A 807 -15.09 -40.56 -4.33
C ASP A 807 -16.10 -39.68 -5.09
N VAL A 808 -16.48 -38.51 -4.56
CA VAL A 808 -17.44 -37.60 -5.20
C VAL A 808 -16.76 -36.31 -5.63
N THR A 809 -16.74 -36.04 -6.93
CA THR A 809 -16.18 -34.81 -7.52
C THR A 809 -17.30 -34.02 -8.18
N PHE A 810 -17.28 -32.70 -8.06
CA PHE A 810 -18.27 -31.83 -8.70
C PHE A 810 -17.63 -30.72 -9.52
N PHE A 811 -18.34 -30.30 -10.58
CA PHE A 811 -17.93 -29.25 -11.51
C PHE A 811 -19.09 -28.29 -11.74
N GLY A 812 -18.89 -27.00 -11.51
CA GLY A 812 -19.91 -25.96 -11.60
C GLY A 812 -19.76 -25.07 -12.83
N PHE A 813 -20.88 -24.81 -13.49
CA PHE A 813 -20.99 -24.04 -14.73
C PHE A 813 -21.84 -22.79 -14.47
N PRO A 814 -21.21 -21.65 -14.12
CA PRO A 814 -21.92 -20.44 -13.73
C PRO A 814 -22.65 -19.80 -14.90
N GLY A 815 -23.86 -19.29 -14.65
CA GLY A 815 -24.69 -18.66 -15.68
C GLY A 815 -25.18 -19.62 -16.78
N PHE A 816 -24.94 -20.92 -16.63
CA PHE A 816 -25.54 -21.96 -17.46
C PHE A 816 -26.86 -22.38 -16.84
N ASP A 817 -27.96 -22.25 -17.60
CA ASP A 817 -29.28 -22.69 -17.16
C ASP A 817 -29.27 -24.22 -16.92
N PRO A 818 -29.47 -24.70 -15.68
CA PRO A 818 -29.44 -26.12 -15.38
C PRO A 818 -30.46 -26.95 -16.19
N ASP A 819 -31.57 -26.33 -16.59
CA ASP A 819 -32.62 -26.98 -17.36
C ASP A 819 -32.22 -27.16 -18.85
N ALA A 820 -31.22 -26.42 -19.35
CA ALA A 820 -30.71 -26.49 -20.72
C ALA A 820 -29.63 -27.59 -20.94
N VAL A 821 -29.32 -28.38 -19.91
CA VAL A 821 -28.30 -29.44 -20.03
C VAL A 821 -28.72 -30.53 -21.03
N ASP A 822 -30.02 -30.71 -21.30
CA ASP A 822 -30.52 -31.72 -22.24
C ASP A 822 -30.23 -31.44 -23.72
N THR A 823 -29.80 -30.23 -24.05
CA THR A 823 -29.33 -29.87 -25.39
C THR A 823 -27.81 -29.98 -25.53
N HIS A 824 -27.11 -30.45 -24.51
CA HIS A 824 -25.64 -30.47 -24.45
C HIS A 824 -25.05 -31.86 -24.20
N TRP A 825 -23.84 -32.08 -24.72
CA TRP A 825 -22.94 -33.15 -24.34
C TRP A 825 -22.13 -32.74 -23.11
N VAL A 826 -22.11 -33.61 -22.11
CA VAL A 826 -21.10 -33.56 -21.04
C VAL A 826 -19.88 -34.33 -21.54
N VAL A 827 -18.78 -33.61 -21.74
CA VAL A 827 -17.56 -34.17 -22.29
C VAL A 827 -16.54 -34.43 -21.19
N LEU A 828 -16.05 -35.67 -21.12
CA LEU A 828 -14.93 -36.07 -20.28
C LEU A 828 -13.74 -36.38 -21.20
N GLU A 829 -12.69 -35.58 -21.13
CA GLU A 829 -11.51 -35.73 -21.99
C GLU A 829 -10.25 -36.02 -21.19
N GLU A 830 -9.50 -37.06 -21.61
CA GLU A 830 -8.18 -37.33 -21.08
C GLU A 830 -7.20 -36.24 -21.56
N PRO A 831 -6.50 -35.53 -20.67
CA PRO A 831 -5.69 -34.38 -21.05
C PRO A 831 -4.53 -34.77 -21.98
N PRO A 832 -4.21 -33.97 -23.01
CA PRO A 832 -3.15 -34.28 -24.00
C PRO A 832 -1.75 -34.43 -23.40
N SER A 833 -1.50 -33.88 -22.20
CA SER A 833 -0.19 -33.93 -21.55
C SER A 833 0.21 -35.34 -21.06
N ALA A 834 -0.72 -36.29 -21.06
CA ALA A 834 -0.46 -37.68 -20.69
C ALA A 834 -0.19 -38.55 -21.93
N TYR A 835 0.79 -38.17 -22.76
CA TYR A 835 1.20 -38.97 -23.91
C TYR A 835 1.72 -40.35 -23.46
N ARG A 836 0.84 -41.35 -23.49
CA ARG A 836 1.10 -42.72 -23.05
C ARG A 836 1.23 -43.62 -24.27
N PHE A 837 1.82 -44.78 -24.05
CA PHE A 837 1.98 -45.81 -25.08
C PHE A 837 1.42 -47.10 -24.53
N ARG A 838 0.70 -47.85 -25.35
CA ARG A 838 0.18 -49.16 -24.99
C ARG A 838 1.27 -50.21 -25.08
N ASN A 839 1.32 -51.11 -24.11
CA ASN A 839 2.26 -52.24 -24.13
C ASN A 839 1.73 -53.47 -24.89
N ASP A 840 0.45 -53.45 -25.29
CA ASP A 840 -0.24 -54.53 -26.01
C ASP A 840 -0.61 -54.17 -27.46
N ALA A 841 -0.27 -52.96 -27.92
CA ALA A 841 -0.69 -52.46 -29.24
C ALA A 841 -0.08 -53.23 -30.42
N VAL A 842 1.04 -53.92 -30.24
CA VAL A 842 1.76 -54.60 -31.33
C VAL A 842 2.14 -56.02 -30.91
N ALA A 843 1.63 -57.02 -31.64
CA ALA A 843 1.87 -58.44 -31.36
C ALA A 843 3.35 -58.87 -31.55
N ASP A 844 4.08 -58.19 -32.45
CA ASP A 844 5.54 -58.29 -32.57
C ASP A 844 6.15 -56.88 -32.58
N PRO A 845 6.47 -56.32 -31.40
CA PRO A 845 7.05 -55.00 -31.28
C PRO A 845 8.53 -54.98 -31.68
N TRP A 846 9.16 -56.12 -31.97
CA TRP A 846 10.60 -56.22 -32.22
C TRP A 846 10.94 -56.28 -33.72
N GLY A 847 9.96 -56.33 -34.62
CA GLY A 847 10.16 -56.34 -36.08
C GLY A 847 9.97 -54.99 -36.78
N ARG A 848 9.78 -53.87 -36.05
CA ARG A 848 9.35 -52.57 -36.60
C ARG A 848 10.31 -51.43 -36.27
N ALA A 849 10.35 -50.39 -37.10
CA ALA A 849 11.05 -49.15 -36.76
C ALA A 849 10.45 -48.53 -35.48
N SER A 850 11.26 -47.83 -34.67
CA SER A 850 10.78 -47.31 -33.38
C SER A 850 9.75 -46.20 -33.52
N SER A 851 9.81 -45.41 -34.61
CA SER A 851 8.76 -44.44 -34.96
C SER A 851 7.43 -45.10 -35.34
N ASP A 852 7.42 -46.17 -36.14
CA ASP A 852 6.20 -46.93 -36.49
C ASP A 852 5.61 -47.62 -35.24
N PHE A 853 6.45 -48.14 -34.35
CA PHE A 853 5.98 -48.65 -33.06
C PHE A 853 5.36 -47.53 -32.22
N ALA A 854 6.06 -46.38 -32.07
CA ALA A 854 5.57 -45.27 -31.27
C ALA A 854 4.23 -44.74 -31.80
N ASP A 855 4.07 -44.61 -33.11
CA ASP A 855 2.84 -44.15 -33.76
C ASP A 855 1.65 -45.10 -33.51
N ARG A 856 1.88 -46.41 -33.63
CA ARG A 856 0.83 -47.42 -33.39
C ARG A 856 0.52 -47.65 -31.92
N ALA A 857 1.53 -47.56 -31.08
CA ALA A 857 1.41 -47.77 -29.64
C ALA A 857 0.89 -46.52 -28.93
N PHE A 858 0.97 -45.35 -29.56
CA PHE A 858 0.47 -44.11 -28.99
C PHE A 858 -0.98 -44.28 -28.52
N ALA A 859 -1.20 -44.01 -27.23
CA ALA A 859 -2.53 -44.03 -26.64
C ALA A 859 -3.17 -42.67 -26.90
N ASP A 860 -3.92 -42.57 -27.99
CA ASP A 860 -4.70 -41.37 -28.29
C ASP A 860 -5.58 -40.98 -27.09
N PRO A 861 -5.66 -39.68 -26.77
CA PRO A 861 -6.50 -39.20 -25.68
C PRO A 861 -7.96 -39.56 -25.98
N TYR A 862 -8.63 -40.09 -24.98
CA TYR A 862 -10.02 -40.47 -25.11
C TYR A 862 -10.94 -39.32 -24.73
N ARG A 863 -11.98 -39.16 -25.54
CA ARG A 863 -13.13 -38.30 -25.24
C ARG A 863 -14.34 -39.19 -25.02
N VAL A 864 -14.96 -39.07 -23.85
CA VAL A 864 -16.22 -39.75 -23.52
C VAL A 864 -17.32 -38.71 -23.48
N LEU A 865 -18.41 -39.00 -24.19
CA LEU A 865 -19.55 -38.11 -24.33
C LEU A 865 -20.73 -38.69 -23.54
N ILE A 866 -21.19 -37.97 -22.53
CA ILE A 866 -22.40 -38.28 -21.78
C ILE A 866 -23.52 -37.38 -22.29
N ARG A 867 -24.64 -37.99 -22.69
CA ARG A 867 -25.81 -37.25 -23.17
C ARG A 867 -26.46 -36.48 -22.02
N GLY A 868 -26.58 -35.16 -22.14
CA GLY A 868 -27.21 -34.34 -21.11
C GLY A 868 -28.70 -34.64 -20.92
N ASP A 869 -29.39 -35.13 -21.97
CA ASP A 869 -30.82 -35.51 -21.89
C ASP A 869 -31.08 -36.70 -20.96
N LYS A 870 -30.03 -37.44 -20.56
CA LYS A 870 -30.10 -38.52 -19.57
C LYS A 870 -29.87 -38.04 -18.14
N LEU A 871 -29.42 -36.80 -17.95
CA LEU A 871 -29.17 -36.20 -16.64
C LEU A 871 -30.40 -35.47 -16.09
N LEU A 872 -31.34 -35.06 -16.97
CA LEU A 872 -32.59 -34.44 -16.53
C LEU A 872 -33.60 -35.47 -15.98
N PRO A 873 -34.37 -35.08 -14.94
CA PRO A 873 -35.55 -35.82 -14.53
C PRO A 873 -36.67 -35.60 -15.57
N ARG A 874 -36.72 -36.40 -16.66
CA ARG A 874 -37.88 -36.33 -17.57
C ARG A 874 -39.17 -36.62 -16.79
N GLY A 875 -40.07 -35.64 -16.77
CA GLY A 875 -41.48 -35.83 -16.43
C GLY A 875 -42.06 -36.92 -17.31
N GLY A 876 -42.84 -37.82 -16.71
CA GLY A 876 -43.63 -38.76 -17.47
C GLY A 876 -44.65 -38.00 -18.31
N SER A 877 -44.53 -38.13 -19.63
CA SER A 877 -45.65 -38.20 -20.56
C SER A 877 -45.22 -39.01 -21.76
#